data_AF-A0A6U5G3W7-F1
#
_entry.id   AF-A0A6U5G3W7-F1
#
_cell.length_a   1.000
_cell.length_b   1.000
_cell.length_c   1.000
_cell.angle_alpha   90.00
_cell.angle_beta   90.00
_cell.angle_gamma   90.00
#
_symmetry.space_group_name_H-M   'P 1'
#
loop_
_entity.id
_entity.type
_entity.pdbx_description
1 polymer ?
#
loop_
_entity_poly.entity_id
_entity_poly.type
_entity_poly.pdbx_seq_one_letter_code
_entity_poly.pdbx_strand_id
1 'polypeptide(L)'
;MSYYGGGGYDSRKRPGDHDHYDSRSRGGGGRDFGGGGGRDFGGGGGRYDGGSRGGGRYGDRGGRGGGRGRGGGGRGPRVARPQTLMVLANYFQYQIKPDLVIYRYSSHIYDAKRVKKKDKEGNVIVDADGRPEFELLVQTTKDDKKREVPEDKEATQTIRRRIFNKLQQELKEKVGRNACVAYDGGEIVYGNVPLAFDKSNEEIQAKVAESGHGIYGPSDPGGERGSASTNAVGKQQTIAKYFVRVKPTCDDDDEDQDRVKPKWFQVLLVEKESIKVTDVLRDRNSPLNKFDELRQCLDVINKTTLTKSLTCFGKSPRQFYFPEEDQENICGRAFAYYWNARNRKNHAPFLGITESTRICSRGNVYTMSDVCLKYLYRSCLYKPNRQCSADRSPPSKPIAVLNEEARTIAGVPIRDFHSPVPFGDRERVRLAIQKLTMKVVYKKVFRDSVIQRMKEKGADDRTIERRRRQVRLNVRMKKDFSKANEEKFDIKWAADDPADSFTQEPRRREGDTTEQENAPPPQVHTIASYFREQHGIQLKYPKMPIVCIGKGPFKAYEWYPIEFFFQSFGKMKNANEKDQVTEVLKFYDEFSGTEIVKKIEGLSGHNILRDQKEFLKLFGLARQESAKKLEAKILEEPSLRFCEQQSTINDGSWNLMRVKFDRPATMASFGIIDFTDRSGGKRFFSNILRVCKSHGMELPTNISGRDEGIVTERVAVNGHADNIGQCFENAIAKAKDFFWYDSSSFFRQNKVWHKTRVFHNNQWKDALLIPPPDNRQGEVGLILKNEPTHNITIKGVQQQARLMIGTTNRKQERKLVDPFDFFYIGSRGIHEAIISRNEREEVREEVEFNTEVYELEDGSCVTEVEQIVPCYISSEKVIEPISMIFTFLRDEDKSNYLQVKKMAHVTCGVPNQCVVKFPKFEHRPDQ
;
A
#
# COMPACT_ATOMS: atom_id res chain seq x y z
N MET A 1 -32.53 4.16 -19.06
CA MET A 1 -33.66 3.69 -18.25
C MET A 1 -33.22 2.37 -17.61
N SER A 2 -32.59 2.42 -16.43
CA SER A 2 -33.21 2.22 -15.09
C SER A 2 -33.79 0.80 -14.95
N TYR A 3 -33.38 -0.05 -14.02
CA TYR A 3 -33.29 0.15 -12.57
C TYR A 3 -32.33 -0.86 -11.90
N TYR A 4 -31.59 -0.44 -10.87
CA TYR A 4 -31.18 -1.31 -9.76
C TYR A 4 -31.74 -0.71 -8.47
N GLY A 5 -32.66 -1.44 -7.85
CA GLY A 5 -33.17 -1.15 -6.51
C GLY A 5 -32.41 -1.99 -5.49
N GLY A 6 -31.94 -1.33 -4.43
CA GLY A 6 -31.42 -1.98 -3.24
C GLY A 6 -32.54 -2.62 -2.42
N GLY A 7 -32.26 -3.81 -1.88
CA GLY A 7 -33.13 -4.48 -0.91
C GLY A 7 -32.30 -4.90 0.29
N GLY A 8 -32.54 -4.26 1.43
CA GLY A 8 -32.09 -4.73 2.73
C GLY A 8 -32.90 -5.95 3.17
N TYR A 9 -32.25 -6.89 3.85
CA TYR A 9 -32.92 -8.02 4.47
C TYR A 9 -32.91 -7.85 5.98
N ASP A 10 -34.10 -7.65 6.53
CA ASP A 10 -34.39 -7.82 7.94
C ASP A 10 -35.14 -9.13 8.15
N SER A 11 -34.80 -9.73 9.28
CA SER A 11 -35.19 -10.98 9.88
C SER A 11 -36.68 -11.31 9.89
N ARG A 12 -37.05 -12.53 9.42
CA ARG A 12 -38.25 -13.23 9.92
C ARG A 12 -38.08 -14.74 10.04
N LYS A 13 -38.56 -15.19 11.21
CA LYS A 13 -38.77 -16.53 11.75
C LYS A 13 -39.50 -17.49 10.80
N ARG A 14 -39.25 -18.79 10.97
CA ARG A 14 -40.22 -19.87 10.70
C ARG A 14 -40.41 -20.77 11.94
N PRO A 15 -41.61 -21.33 12.16
CA PRO A 15 -41.98 -22.08 13.38
C PRO A 15 -42.23 -23.59 13.16
N GLY A 16 -42.22 -24.32 14.29
CA GLY A 16 -42.96 -25.58 14.59
C GLY A 16 -42.32 -26.90 14.13
N ASP A 17 -42.47 -28.04 14.78
CA ASP A 17 -42.86 -28.49 16.13
C ASP A 17 -42.72 -30.03 16.12
N HIS A 18 -42.29 -30.65 17.23
CA HIS A 18 -42.79 -31.93 17.80
C HIS A 18 -41.82 -32.58 18.82
N ASP A 19 -42.22 -32.49 20.09
CA ASP A 19 -42.41 -33.53 21.12
C ASP A 19 -41.49 -34.77 21.19
N HIS A 20 -40.78 -34.96 22.32
CA HIS A 20 -41.25 -35.76 23.47
C HIS A 20 -40.23 -35.83 24.63
N TYR A 21 -40.72 -35.49 25.82
CA TYR A 21 -40.45 -36.00 27.19
C TYR A 21 -39.26 -36.95 27.44
N ASP A 22 -38.40 -36.66 28.45
CA ASP A 22 -38.64 -37.10 29.84
C ASP A 22 -37.67 -36.41 30.85
N SER A 23 -37.96 -36.62 32.13
CA SER A 23 -37.85 -35.69 33.25
C SER A 23 -36.93 -36.20 34.39
N ARG A 24 -36.47 -35.27 35.27
CA ARG A 24 -36.30 -35.37 36.76
C ARG A 24 -35.48 -34.15 37.24
N SER A 25 -36.06 -33.11 37.86
CA SER A 25 -36.62 -33.00 39.22
C SER A 25 -35.61 -32.93 40.37
N ARG A 26 -35.48 -31.72 40.96
CA ARG A 26 -35.55 -31.36 42.40
C ARG A 26 -35.20 -29.86 42.49
N GLY A 27 -36.13 -28.95 42.74
CA GLY A 27 -36.81 -28.67 44.01
C GLY A 27 -36.38 -27.25 44.43
N GLY A 28 -37.18 -26.34 44.97
CA GLY A 28 -38.57 -26.32 45.37
C GLY A 28 -38.88 -24.94 45.97
N GLY A 29 -40.17 -24.69 46.22
CA GLY A 29 -40.67 -23.57 47.02
C GLY A 29 -41.00 -22.32 46.20
N GLY A 30 -42.24 -21.86 46.10
CA GLY A 30 -43.48 -22.29 46.72
C GLY A 30 -44.45 -21.10 46.74
N ARG A 31 -45.71 -21.39 46.35
CA ARG A 31 -46.95 -20.76 46.83
C ARG A 31 -47.19 -19.30 46.43
N ASP A 32 -48.37 -18.85 46.01
CA ASP A 32 -49.70 -19.47 45.93
C ASP A 32 -50.68 -18.48 45.25
N PHE A 33 -51.72 -19.02 44.59
CA PHE A 33 -53.00 -18.41 44.09
C PHE A 33 -52.93 -17.17 43.17
N GLY A 34 -53.60 -17.06 42.02
CA GLY A 34 -54.68 -17.82 41.38
C GLY A 34 -55.75 -16.87 40.80
N GLY A 35 -56.01 -16.94 39.49
CA GLY A 35 -57.35 -16.72 38.91
C GLY A 35 -57.67 -15.47 38.07
N GLY A 36 -58.16 -15.71 36.84
CA GLY A 36 -59.04 -14.83 36.02
C GLY A 36 -58.34 -14.00 34.94
N GLY A 37 -58.77 -13.92 33.67
CA GLY A 37 -59.98 -14.35 32.95
C GLY A 37 -60.35 -13.28 31.88
N GLY A 38 -60.91 -13.71 30.73
CA GLY A 38 -61.67 -12.91 29.72
C GLY A 38 -60.90 -11.88 28.84
N ARG A 39 -60.85 -11.94 27.50
CA ARG A 39 -61.88 -11.79 26.43
C ARG A 39 -62.57 -10.41 26.40
N ASP A 40 -62.47 -9.69 25.28
CA ASP A 40 -63.58 -9.50 24.30
C ASP A 40 -63.32 -8.42 23.21
N PHE A 41 -64.15 -8.54 22.15
CA PHE A 41 -64.55 -7.58 21.07
C PHE A 41 -63.55 -7.27 19.92
N GLY A 42 -63.93 -7.24 18.63
CA GLY A 42 -65.23 -7.43 17.97
C GLY A 42 -65.25 -6.78 16.57
N GLY A 43 -66.04 -7.35 15.65
CA GLY A 43 -66.67 -6.72 14.45
C GLY A 43 -65.79 -6.39 13.22
N GLY A 44 -66.19 -6.57 11.95
CA GLY A 44 -67.47 -6.98 11.35
C GLY A 44 -67.67 -6.31 9.98
N GLY A 45 -68.09 -7.09 8.97
CA GLY A 45 -68.82 -6.68 7.74
C GLY A 45 -68.06 -5.85 6.69
N GLY A 46 -68.36 -5.84 5.40
CA GLY A 46 -69.47 -6.37 4.59
C GLY A 46 -69.39 -5.71 3.19
N ARG A 47 -69.96 -6.36 2.17
CA ARG A 47 -69.72 -6.15 0.73
C ARG A 47 -70.57 -5.02 0.06
N TYR A 48 -70.16 -4.71 -1.18
CA TYR A 48 -70.95 -4.38 -2.41
C TYR A 48 -70.98 -2.92 -2.95
N ASP A 49 -70.72 -2.89 -4.27
CA ASP A 49 -71.25 -2.07 -5.37
C ASP A 49 -70.97 -0.56 -5.51
N GLY A 50 -70.75 -0.16 -6.78
CA GLY A 50 -71.07 1.18 -7.28
C GLY A 50 -69.98 1.85 -8.12
N GLY A 51 -70.14 1.86 -9.44
CA GLY A 51 -69.28 2.60 -10.37
C GLY A 51 -69.65 4.09 -10.54
N SER A 52 -68.69 4.88 -11.04
CA SER A 52 -68.85 6.16 -11.80
C SER A 52 -67.46 6.62 -12.24
N ARG A 53 -67.14 6.64 -13.55
CA ARG A 53 -67.34 7.70 -14.57
C ARG A 53 -66.41 8.92 -14.46
N GLY A 54 -65.69 9.17 -15.56
CA GLY A 54 -65.04 10.44 -15.97
C GLY A 54 -63.57 10.24 -16.38
N GLY A 55 -63.07 10.52 -17.59
CA GLY A 55 -63.59 11.17 -18.79
C GLY A 55 -62.49 12.06 -19.42
N GLY A 56 -62.17 11.86 -20.72
CA GLY A 56 -61.37 12.76 -21.60
C GLY A 56 -60.01 12.18 -22.05
N ARG A 57 -59.77 11.67 -23.28
CA ARG A 57 -59.73 12.26 -24.67
C ARG A 57 -58.73 13.44 -24.78
N TYR A 58 -57.79 13.56 -25.73
CA TYR A 58 -57.59 13.13 -27.13
C TYR A 58 -56.08 12.82 -27.40
N GLY A 59 -55.68 11.80 -28.17
CA GLY A 59 -55.40 11.85 -29.63
C GLY A 59 -53.88 11.67 -29.85
N ASP A 60 -53.30 11.03 -30.87
CA ASP A 60 -53.77 10.41 -32.11
C ASP A 60 -52.57 9.60 -32.70
N ARG A 61 -52.86 8.49 -33.40
CA ARG A 61 -52.12 7.80 -34.51
C ARG A 61 -50.60 7.52 -34.41
N GLY A 62 -50.07 6.34 -34.73
CA GLY A 62 -50.62 5.16 -35.39
C GLY A 62 -49.52 4.13 -35.75
N GLY A 63 -49.94 2.98 -36.30
CA GLY A 63 -49.09 2.00 -37.03
C GLY A 63 -48.70 0.75 -36.24
N ARG A 64 -49.60 -0.22 -36.01
CA ARG A 64 -49.82 -1.46 -36.80
C ARG A 64 -48.54 -2.24 -37.17
N GLY A 65 -48.46 -3.47 -36.66
CA GLY A 65 -47.54 -4.52 -37.10
C GLY A 65 -47.64 -5.79 -36.25
N GLY A 66 -48.81 -6.44 -36.28
CA GLY A 66 -49.04 -7.71 -35.59
C GLY A 66 -48.35 -8.88 -36.28
N GLY A 67 -47.93 -9.88 -35.49
CA GLY A 67 -47.39 -11.13 -35.99
C GLY A 67 -47.28 -12.16 -34.88
N ARG A 68 -48.41 -12.78 -34.52
CA ARG A 68 -48.41 -14.04 -33.77
C ARG A 68 -47.95 -15.15 -34.71
N GLY A 69 -46.88 -15.85 -34.33
CA GLY A 69 -46.46 -17.08 -34.99
C GLY A 69 -45.86 -18.03 -33.96
N ARG A 70 -46.68 -18.96 -33.46
CA ARG A 70 -46.22 -20.21 -32.84
C ARG A 70 -45.59 -21.06 -33.95
N GLY A 71 -44.41 -21.60 -33.72
CA GLY A 71 -43.78 -22.57 -34.61
C GLY A 71 -42.46 -23.04 -34.02
N GLY A 72 -42.50 -24.21 -33.40
CA GLY A 72 -41.31 -24.92 -32.92
C GLY A 72 -40.40 -25.27 -34.10
N GLY A 73 -39.09 -25.12 -33.87
CA GLY A 73 -38.04 -25.52 -34.78
C GLY A 73 -36.74 -25.45 -34.00
N GLY A 74 -36.11 -26.61 -33.83
CA GLY A 74 -34.93 -26.81 -33.00
C GLY A 74 -33.89 -25.72 -33.22
N ARG A 75 -33.64 -24.94 -32.17
CA ARG A 75 -32.37 -24.24 -32.05
C ARG A 75 -31.54 -25.14 -31.15
N GLY A 76 -30.53 -25.79 -31.73
CA GLY A 76 -29.41 -26.33 -30.95
C GLY A 76 -28.90 -25.26 -29.98
N PRO A 77 -28.15 -25.64 -28.93
CA PRO A 77 -27.72 -24.73 -27.88
C PRO A 77 -27.14 -23.48 -28.53
N ARG A 78 -27.86 -22.35 -28.42
CA ARG A 78 -27.34 -21.08 -28.90
C ARG A 78 -26.15 -20.82 -27.99
N VAL A 79 -24.95 -21.04 -28.51
CA VAL A 79 -23.71 -20.50 -27.94
C VAL A 79 -24.04 -19.06 -27.56
N ALA A 80 -23.95 -18.75 -26.26
CA ALA A 80 -24.38 -17.47 -25.76
C ALA A 80 -23.51 -16.45 -26.48
N ARG A 81 -24.13 -15.57 -27.29
CA ARG A 81 -23.33 -14.57 -27.99
C ARG A 81 -22.54 -13.81 -26.92
N PRO A 82 -21.21 -13.69 -27.03
CA PRO A 82 -20.40 -13.05 -26.01
C PRO A 82 -20.99 -11.67 -25.73
N GLN A 83 -21.32 -11.45 -24.46
CA GLN A 83 -21.92 -10.19 -24.05
C GLN A 83 -20.88 -9.09 -24.27
N THR A 84 -21.26 -8.11 -25.08
CA THR A 84 -20.47 -6.90 -25.26
C THR A 84 -20.79 -5.96 -24.11
N LEU A 85 -19.76 -5.51 -23.40
CA LEU A 85 -19.91 -4.51 -22.34
C LEU A 85 -19.09 -3.27 -22.65
N MET A 86 -19.56 -2.13 -22.16
CA MET A 86 -18.85 -0.85 -22.27
C MET A 86 -17.97 -0.66 -21.04
N VAL A 87 -16.64 -0.63 -21.23
CA VAL A 87 -15.67 -0.31 -20.18
C VAL A 87 -15.35 1.18 -20.22
N LEU A 88 -15.43 1.84 -19.07
CA LEU A 88 -14.87 3.18 -18.89
C LEU A 88 -13.41 3.05 -18.49
N ALA A 89 -12.51 3.58 -19.29
CA ALA A 89 -11.09 3.59 -18.97
C ALA A 89 -10.71 4.89 -18.28
N ASN A 90 -9.68 4.89 -17.45
CA ASN A 90 -9.15 6.10 -16.81
C ASN A 90 -8.29 6.98 -17.76
N TYR A 91 -8.54 6.87 -19.06
CA TYR A 91 -7.85 7.60 -20.12
C TYR A 91 -8.73 8.71 -20.67
N PHE A 92 -8.19 9.93 -20.66
CA PHE A 92 -8.83 11.14 -21.17
C PHE A 92 -8.07 11.60 -22.40
N GLN A 93 -8.74 11.70 -23.55
CA GLN A 93 -8.07 12.01 -24.81
C GLN A 93 -7.69 13.48 -24.89
N TYR A 94 -6.48 13.78 -25.38
CA TYR A 94 -6.13 15.13 -25.81
C TYR A 94 -6.64 15.38 -27.22
N GLN A 95 -7.29 16.52 -27.39
CA GLN A 95 -7.48 17.20 -28.65
C GLN A 95 -6.29 18.14 -28.85
N ILE A 96 -5.53 17.89 -29.90
CA ILE A 96 -4.32 18.64 -30.24
C ILE A 96 -4.63 19.49 -31.47
N LYS A 97 -4.30 20.77 -31.42
CA LYS A 97 -4.48 21.66 -32.56
C LYS A 97 -3.65 21.15 -33.76
N PRO A 98 -4.21 21.06 -34.98
CA PRO A 98 -3.40 20.83 -36.18
C PRO A 98 -2.39 21.97 -36.27
N ASP A 99 -1.11 21.65 -36.46
CA ASP A 99 0.02 22.61 -36.48
C ASP A 99 0.50 23.11 -35.11
N LEU A 100 0.22 22.36 -34.03
CA LEU A 100 0.83 22.66 -32.74
C LEU A 100 2.35 22.52 -32.78
N VAL A 101 3.05 23.63 -32.50
CA VAL A 101 4.49 23.68 -32.28
C VAL A 101 4.77 24.07 -30.84
N ILE A 102 5.61 23.30 -30.16
CA ILE A 102 6.06 23.60 -28.79
C ILE A 102 7.56 23.87 -28.83
N TYR A 103 7.99 24.98 -28.23
CA TYR A 103 9.39 25.39 -28.23
C TYR A 103 10.05 24.95 -26.94
N ARG A 104 11.17 24.23 -27.04
CA ARG A 104 11.96 23.75 -25.90
C ARG A 104 13.13 24.69 -25.67
N TYR A 105 13.26 25.18 -24.43
CA TYR A 105 14.33 26.07 -23.99
C TYR A 105 15.13 25.42 -22.87
N SER A 106 16.44 25.66 -22.86
CA SER A 106 17.29 25.51 -21.68
C SER A 106 17.27 26.81 -20.89
N SER A 107 17.03 26.74 -19.59
CA SER A 107 16.94 27.90 -18.72
C SER A 107 18.15 28.01 -17.79
N HIS A 108 18.78 29.17 -17.79
CA HIS A 108 19.85 29.52 -16.85
C HIS A 108 19.41 30.72 -16.02
N ILE A 109 19.60 30.65 -14.70
CA ILE A 109 19.14 31.68 -13.77
C ILE A 109 20.30 32.23 -12.97
N TYR A 110 20.53 33.53 -13.09
CA TYR A 110 21.62 34.23 -12.42
C TYR A 110 21.09 35.27 -11.42
N ASP A 111 21.81 35.46 -10.31
CA ASP A 111 21.56 36.58 -9.41
C ASP A 111 21.80 37.90 -10.16
N ALA A 112 20.85 38.83 -10.08
CA ALA A 112 20.96 40.17 -10.67
C ALA A 112 20.83 41.26 -9.60
N LYS A 113 21.43 42.41 -9.86
CA LYS A 113 21.30 43.63 -9.05
C LYS A 113 20.89 44.80 -9.92
N ARG A 114 20.08 45.68 -9.35
CA ARG A 114 19.74 46.97 -9.93
C ARG A 114 20.84 47.96 -9.57
N VAL A 115 21.54 48.49 -10.57
CA VAL A 115 22.66 49.43 -10.44
C VAL A 115 22.27 50.74 -11.12
N LYS A 116 22.73 51.88 -10.59
CA LYS A 116 22.53 53.17 -11.25
C LYS A 116 23.34 53.18 -12.54
N LYS A 117 22.69 53.53 -13.66
CA LYS A 117 23.33 53.61 -14.97
C LYS A 117 24.33 54.76 -14.93
N LYS A 118 25.53 54.52 -15.45
CA LYS A 118 26.59 55.54 -15.48
C LYS A 118 26.94 55.90 -16.93
N ASP A 119 27.26 57.16 -17.17
CA ASP A 119 27.84 57.60 -18.43
C ASP A 119 29.30 57.12 -18.56
N LYS A 120 29.94 57.45 -19.69
CA LYS A 120 31.34 57.07 -19.96
C LYS A 120 32.31 57.72 -18.97
N GLU A 121 31.95 58.86 -18.39
CA GLU A 121 32.70 59.56 -17.35
C GLU A 121 32.43 59.04 -15.93
N GLY A 122 31.49 58.09 -15.76
CA GLY A 122 31.16 57.46 -14.49
C GLY A 122 30.12 58.20 -13.63
N ASN A 123 29.51 59.27 -14.15
CA ASN A 123 28.40 59.99 -13.52
C ASN A 123 27.09 59.24 -13.70
N VAL A 124 26.18 59.40 -12.74
CA VAL A 124 24.87 58.73 -12.78
C VAL A 124 23.98 59.42 -13.80
N ILE A 125 23.52 58.67 -14.79
CA ILE A 125 22.52 59.13 -15.75
C ILE A 125 21.20 59.32 -15.01
N VAL A 126 20.57 60.46 -15.18
CA VAL A 126 19.27 60.83 -14.61
C VAL A 126 18.25 61.02 -15.73
N ASP A 127 17.00 60.62 -15.48
CA ASP A 127 15.88 60.83 -16.38
C ASP A 127 15.41 62.30 -16.39
N ALA A 128 14.41 62.62 -17.22
CA ALA A 128 13.86 63.96 -17.36
C ALA A 128 13.30 64.55 -16.05
N ASP A 129 12.99 63.71 -15.06
CA ASP A 129 12.50 64.11 -13.74
C ASP A 129 13.64 64.22 -12.69
N GLY A 130 14.90 64.10 -13.12
CA GLY A 130 16.07 64.13 -12.24
C GLY A 130 16.25 62.85 -11.42
N ARG A 131 15.55 61.76 -11.73
CA ARG A 131 15.68 60.48 -11.03
C ARG A 131 16.75 59.63 -11.70
N PRO A 132 17.61 58.95 -10.94
CA PRO A 132 18.68 58.14 -11.53
C PRO A 132 18.09 57.00 -12.36
N GLU A 133 18.55 56.88 -13.61
CA GLU A 133 18.29 55.71 -14.44
C GLU A 133 18.98 54.49 -13.82
N PHE A 134 18.36 53.32 -13.95
CA PHE A 134 18.90 52.08 -13.42
C PHE A 134 18.99 51.03 -14.52
N GLU A 135 20.08 50.28 -14.49
CA GLU A 135 20.26 49.08 -15.29
C GLU A 135 20.31 47.83 -14.39
N LEU A 136 19.99 46.67 -14.96
CA LEU A 136 20.05 45.39 -14.27
C LEU A 136 21.29 44.63 -14.73
N LEU A 137 22.23 44.42 -13.80
CA LEU A 137 23.49 43.73 -14.04
C LEU A 137 23.52 42.40 -13.29
N VAL A 138 24.11 41.40 -13.93
CA VAL A 138 24.37 40.08 -13.33
C VAL A 138 25.43 40.22 -12.25
N GLN A 139 25.24 39.56 -11.11
CA GLN A 139 26.29 39.50 -10.10
C GLN A 139 27.38 38.51 -10.55
N THR A 140 28.62 38.98 -10.64
CA THR A 140 29.83 38.16 -10.82
C THR A 140 30.48 37.87 -9.46
N THR A 141 31.16 36.73 -9.35
CA THR A 141 32.02 36.40 -8.20
C THR A 141 33.36 37.15 -8.31
N LYS A 142 34.22 37.05 -7.28
CA LYS A 142 35.57 37.65 -7.30
C LYS A 142 36.44 37.16 -8.47
N ASP A 143 36.10 36.01 -9.06
CA ASP A 143 36.80 35.39 -10.20
C ASP A 143 36.11 35.70 -11.55
N ASP A 144 35.28 36.75 -11.62
CA ASP A 144 34.46 37.14 -12.78
C ASP A 144 33.48 36.09 -13.33
N LYS A 145 33.28 34.99 -12.61
CA LYS A 145 32.24 33.99 -12.96
C LYS A 145 30.87 34.49 -12.56
N LYS A 146 29.89 34.42 -13.47
CA LYS A 146 28.49 34.76 -13.17
C LYS A 146 28.00 33.88 -12.02
N ARG A 147 27.35 34.48 -11.03
CA ARG A 147 26.83 33.76 -9.88
C ARG A 147 25.48 33.12 -10.23
N GLU A 148 25.55 31.86 -10.65
CA GLU A 148 24.36 31.04 -10.88
C GLU A 148 23.68 30.67 -9.56
N VAL A 149 22.34 30.56 -9.59
CA VAL A 149 21.59 30.09 -8.42
C VAL A 149 22.03 28.63 -8.15
N PRO A 150 22.59 28.31 -6.96
CA PRO A 150 23.21 27.00 -6.68
C PRO A 150 22.29 25.82 -7.00
N GLU A 151 22.82 24.71 -7.52
CA GLU A 151 22.06 23.50 -7.93
C GLU A 151 21.46 22.66 -6.79
N ASP A 152 21.40 23.17 -5.55
CA ASP A 152 20.94 22.38 -4.41
C ASP A 152 19.46 21.95 -4.57
N LYS A 153 19.23 20.65 -4.79
CA LYS A 153 18.11 20.13 -5.61
C LYS A 153 16.69 20.54 -5.18
N GLU A 154 16.43 20.78 -3.89
CA GLU A 154 15.05 20.98 -3.38
C GLU A 154 14.71 22.47 -3.15
N ALA A 155 15.63 23.25 -2.55
CA ALA A 155 15.44 24.68 -2.33
C ALA A 155 15.49 25.47 -3.66
N THR A 156 16.34 25.01 -4.59
CA THR A 156 16.51 25.63 -5.91
C THR A 156 15.31 25.41 -6.83
N GLN A 157 14.62 24.28 -6.74
CA GLN A 157 13.37 24.06 -7.49
C GLN A 157 12.27 25.02 -7.04
N THR A 158 12.17 25.31 -5.74
CA THR A 158 11.15 26.22 -5.20
C THR A 158 11.39 27.66 -5.67
N ILE A 159 12.64 28.14 -5.64
CA ILE A 159 12.95 29.50 -6.13
C ILE A 159 12.82 29.58 -7.65
N ARG A 160 13.27 28.57 -8.41
CA ARG A 160 13.07 28.48 -9.87
C ARG A 160 11.58 28.57 -10.20
N ARG A 161 10.72 27.85 -9.46
CA ARG A 161 9.26 27.91 -9.65
C ARG A 161 8.70 29.32 -9.46
N ARG A 162 9.14 30.04 -8.43
CA ARG A 162 8.72 31.43 -8.20
C ARG A 162 9.20 32.36 -9.31
N ILE A 163 10.44 32.17 -9.76
CA ILE A 163 11.02 32.92 -10.88
C ILE A 163 10.22 32.70 -12.16
N PHE A 164 9.88 31.46 -12.50
CA PHE A 164 9.09 31.18 -13.70
C PHE A 164 7.64 31.63 -13.58
N ASN A 165 7.02 31.56 -12.39
CA ASN A 165 5.69 32.14 -12.16
C ASN A 165 5.68 33.65 -12.42
N LYS A 166 6.74 34.35 -11.98
CA LYS A 166 6.86 35.79 -12.22
C LYS A 166 7.26 36.10 -13.67
N LEU A 167 8.10 35.26 -14.28
CA LEU A 167 8.42 35.34 -15.71
C LEU A 167 7.16 35.18 -16.56
N GLN A 168 6.27 34.26 -16.20
CA GLN A 168 4.99 34.05 -16.87
C GLN A 168 4.10 35.31 -16.86
N GLN A 169 4.18 36.16 -15.84
CA GLN A 169 3.49 37.45 -15.81
C GLN A 169 4.15 38.44 -16.78
N GLU A 170 5.48 38.57 -16.73
CA GLU A 170 6.27 39.43 -17.63
C GLU A 170 6.11 39.05 -19.11
N LEU A 171 6.02 37.76 -19.43
CA LEU A 171 5.81 37.26 -20.79
C LEU A 171 4.45 37.69 -21.34
N LYS A 172 3.41 37.70 -20.52
CA LYS A 172 2.07 38.16 -20.93
C LYS A 172 2.06 39.63 -21.30
N GLU A 173 2.89 40.44 -20.64
CA GLU A 173 3.03 41.87 -20.90
C GLU A 173 3.88 42.14 -22.15
N LYS A 174 5.02 41.44 -22.30
CA LYS A 174 6.02 41.72 -23.34
C LYS A 174 5.77 41.01 -24.67
N VAL A 175 5.36 39.74 -24.63
CA VAL A 175 5.18 38.90 -25.83
C VAL A 175 3.72 38.91 -26.28
N GLY A 176 2.80 39.02 -25.33
CA GLY A 176 1.37 39.11 -25.56
C GLY A 176 0.57 38.20 -24.63
N ARG A 177 -0.72 38.49 -24.49
CA ARG A 177 -1.61 37.84 -23.51
C ARG A 177 -1.65 36.31 -23.59
N ASN A 178 -1.35 35.75 -24.76
CA ASN A 178 -1.39 34.31 -25.02
C ASN A 178 -0.04 33.60 -24.78
N ALA A 179 1.05 34.32 -24.52
CA ALA A 179 2.35 33.70 -24.29
C ALA A 179 2.39 32.99 -22.92
N CYS A 180 2.78 31.73 -22.93
CA CYS A 180 2.96 30.95 -21.71
C CYS A 180 4.12 29.96 -21.77
N VAL A 181 4.60 29.64 -20.57
CA VAL A 181 5.69 28.70 -20.33
C VAL A 181 5.24 27.59 -19.38
N ALA A 182 5.64 26.37 -19.70
CA ALA A 182 5.52 25.19 -18.86
C ALA A 182 6.90 24.78 -18.37
N TYR A 183 6.98 24.45 -17.09
CA TYR A 183 8.21 24.10 -16.39
C TYR A 183 7.90 23.25 -15.16
N ASP A 184 8.85 22.41 -14.74
CA ASP A 184 8.69 21.49 -13.63
C ASP A 184 9.63 21.78 -12.45
N GLY A 185 10.37 22.90 -12.53
CA GLY A 185 11.44 23.30 -11.62
C GLY A 185 12.84 22.90 -12.09
N GLY A 186 12.95 22.12 -13.18
CA GLY A 186 14.20 21.74 -13.83
C GLY A 186 14.82 22.87 -14.66
N GLU A 187 15.72 22.48 -15.57
CA GLU A 187 16.38 23.40 -16.54
C GLU A 187 15.64 23.53 -17.85
N ILE A 188 14.71 22.62 -18.12
CA ILE A 188 13.97 22.60 -19.37
C ILE A 188 12.66 23.38 -19.16
N VAL A 189 12.40 24.31 -20.08
CA VAL A 189 11.18 25.11 -20.14
C VAL A 189 10.57 24.94 -21.51
N TYR A 190 9.25 24.80 -21.58
CA TYR A 190 8.52 24.71 -22.83
C TYR A 190 7.68 25.96 -23.03
N GLY A 191 7.74 26.58 -24.20
CA GLY A 191 6.90 27.72 -24.57
C GLY A 191 5.88 27.33 -25.64
N ASN A 192 4.68 27.91 -25.58
CA ASN A 192 3.67 27.75 -26.63
C ASN A 192 3.90 28.64 -27.86
N VAL A 193 4.76 29.65 -27.73
CA VAL A 193 5.17 30.58 -28.80
C VAL A 193 6.69 30.77 -28.75
N PRO A 194 7.32 31.22 -29.85
CA PRO A 194 8.71 31.66 -29.82
C PRO A 194 8.89 32.79 -28.80
N LEU A 195 9.83 32.62 -27.88
CA LEU A 195 10.20 33.60 -26.88
C LEU A 195 11.52 34.22 -27.33
N ALA A 196 11.52 35.15 -28.28
CA ALA A 196 12.77 35.74 -28.79
C ALA A 196 12.63 37.27 -28.91
N PHE A 197 13.35 37.99 -28.06
CA PHE A 197 13.50 39.45 -28.14
C PHE A 197 14.93 39.83 -27.74
N ASP A 198 15.84 39.70 -28.70
CA ASP A 198 16.96 40.64 -28.97
C ASP A 198 17.79 40.06 -30.14
N LYS A 199 17.82 40.76 -31.29
CA LYS A 199 18.67 40.39 -32.43
C LYS A 199 20.13 40.86 -32.29
N SER A 200 20.49 41.53 -31.18
CA SER A 200 21.70 42.37 -31.10
C SER A 200 22.81 41.88 -30.17
N ASN A 201 22.81 40.62 -29.72
CA ASN A 201 23.83 40.12 -28.77
C ASN A 201 24.68 38.98 -29.35
N GLU A 202 25.64 39.34 -30.22
CA GLU A 202 26.65 38.42 -30.77
C GLU A 202 27.59 37.85 -29.67
N GLU A 203 27.85 38.61 -28.59
CA GLU A 203 28.74 38.18 -27.49
C GLU A 203 28.24 36.98 -26.67
N ILE A 204 26.93 36.76 -26.61
CA ILE A 204 26.35 35.66 -25.81
C ILE A 204 26.44 34.33 -26.59
N GLN A 205 26.39 34.40 -27.93
CA GLN A 205 26.44 33.22 -28.81
C GLN A 205 27.81 32.52 -28.77
N ALA A 206 28.90 33.26 -28.57
CA ALA A 206 30.25 32.69 -28.49
C ALA A 206 30.48 31.83 -27.22
N LYS A 207 29.88 32.17 -26.08
CA LYS A 207 30.16 31.49 -24.79
C LYS A 207 29.30 30.25 -24.51
N VAL A 208 28.11 30.15 -25.10
CA VAL A 208 27.26 28.95 -24.98
C VAL A 208 27.86 27.75 -25.73
N ALA A 209 28.71 28.01 -26.73
CA ALA A 209 29.45 26.97 -27.47
C ALA A 209 30.58 26.31 -26.64
N GLU A 210 31.11 26.98 -25.61
CA GLU A 210 32.23 26.46 -24.80
C GLU A 210 31.80 25.60 -23.61
N SER A 211 30.59 25.76 -23.07
CA SER A 211 30.10 25.02 -21.90
C SER A 211 29.30 23.77 -22.29
N GLY A 212 29.97 22.77 -22.87
CA GLY A 212 29.39 21.46 -23.12
C GLY A 212 29.17 20.67 -21.82
N HIS A 213 28.00 20.82 -21.18
CA HIS A 213 27.60 19.97 -20.06
C HIS A 213 26.63 18.88 -20.51
N GLY A 214 26.94 17.65 -20.08
CA GLY A 214 26.32 16.41 -20.51
C GLY A 214 24.85 16.28 -20.15
N ILE A 215 24.15 15.54 -21.02
CA ILE A 215 22.72 15.24 -20.98
C ILE A 215 22.44 14.28 -19.81
N TYR A 216 21.65 14.71 -18.82
CA TYR A 216 21.06 13.80 -17.83
C TYR A 216 19.55 13.65 -18.08
N GLY A 217 19.14 12.45 -18.49
CA GLY A 217 17.75 11.98 -18.55
C GLY A 217 17.54 10.75 -17.65
N PRO A 218 16.30 10.32 -17.39
CA PRO A 218 15.96 9.28 -16.41
C PRO A 218 16.30 7.84 -16.85
N SER A 219 17.08 7.67 -17.90
CA SER A 219 17.47 6.40 -18.49
C SER A 219 19.00 6.32 -18.56
N ASP A 220 19.65 6.40 -17.41
CA ASP A 220 21.09 6.16 -17.28
C ASP A 220 21.32 4.89 -16.42
N PRO A 221 21.38 3.70 -17.05
CA PRO A 221 21.85 2.50 -16.41
C PRO A 221 23.32 2.26 -16.80
N GLY A 222 24.25 2.99 -16.19
CA GLY A 222 25.66 2.62 -16.20
C GLY A 222 26.40 3.00 -17.50
N GLY A 223 27.63 3.46 -17.32
CA GLY A 223 28.46 3.95 -18.41
C GLY A 223 28.90 2.87 -19.37
N GLU A 224 29.08 3.26 -20.63
CA GLU A 224 30.16 2.80 -21.49
C GLU A 224 30.44 3.83 -22.58
N ARG A 225 31.66 3.78 -23.10
CA ARG A 225 32.41 4.85 -23.76
C ARG A 225 31.83 5.28 -25.12
N GLY A 226 31.80 6.61 -25.30
CA GLY A 226 32.22 7.34 -26.51
C GLY A 226 31.69 6.92 -27.88
N SER A 227 30.89 7.81 -28.49
CA SER A 227 31.10 8.16 -29.90
C SER A 227 30.97 9.66 -30.08
N ALA A 228 32.04 10.27 -30.59
CA ALA A 228 32.07 11.68 -30.95
C ALA A 228 31.24 11.86 -32.24
N SER A 229 30.02 12.40 -32.11
CA SER A 229 29.27 12.84 -33.29
C SER A 229 29.80 14.19 -33.74
N THR A 230 30.28 14.23 -34.97
CA THR A 230 30.73 15.40 -35.71
C THR A 230 29.67 16.50 -35.73
N ASN A 231 30.02 17.67 -35.18
CA ASN A 231 29.15 18.84 -35.09
C ASN A 231 28.80 19.38 -36.49
N ALA A 232 27.51 19.41 -36.79
CA ALA A 232 26.98 20.15 -37.94
C ALA A 232 27.04 21.67 -37.66
N VAL A 233 27.39 22.40 -38.71
CA VAL A 233 27.50 23.86 -38.86
C VAL A 233 26.41 24.64 -38.10
N GLY A 234 26.85 25.64 -37.34
CA GLY A 234 26.09 26.37 -36.32
C GLY A 234 24.80 27.02 -36.80
N LYS A 235 23.66 26.51 -36.34
CA LYS A 235 22.42 27.30 -36.27
C LYS A 235 22.60 28.37 -35.19
N GLN A 236 22.38 29.63 -35.55
CA GLN A 236 22.27 30.74 -34.60
C GLN A 236 21.27 30.35 -33.49
N GLN A 237 21.76 30.18 -32.27
CA GLN A 237 20.89 29.89 -31.13
C GLN A 237 20.15 31.18 -30.75
N THR A 238 18.82 31.12 -30.78
CA THR A 238 17.95 32.17 -30.29
C THR A 238 18.00 32.18 -28.76
N ILE A 239 18.34 33.34 -28.19
CA ILE A 239 18.50 33.54 -26.75
C ILE A 239 17.54 34.64 -26.31
N ALA A 240 16.74 34.34 -25.29
CA ALA A 240 15.82 35.28 -24.67
C ALA A 240 16.33 35.67 -23.29
N LYS A 241 16.35 36.98 -23.00
CA LYS A 241 16.83 37.53 -21.74
C LYS A 241 15.70 38.22 -21.00
N TYR A 242 15.43 37.77 -19.79
CA TYR A 242 14.43 38.36 -18.91
C TYR A 242 15.04 38.72 -17.56
N PHE A 243 14.53 39.78 -16.95
CA PHE A 243 14.82 40.09 -15.56
C PHE A 243 13.53 40.02 -14.75
N VAL A 244 13.60 39.31 -13.63
CA VAL A 244 12.42 38.96 -12.84
C VAL A 244 12.69 39.31 -11.39
N ARG A 245 11.73 39.98 -10.76
CA ARG A 245 11.83 40.39 -9.35
C ARG A 245 11.01 39.47 -8.47
N VAL A 246 11.68 38.73 -7.57
CA VAL A 246 11.06 37.66 -6.78
C VAL A 246 11.54 37.69 -5.34
N LYS A 247 10.66 37.32 -4.41
CA LYS A 247 11.01 37.09 -3.01
C LYS A 247 11.59 35.67 -2.87
N PRO A 248 12.87 35.50 -2.51
CA PRO A 248 13.55 34.20 -2.59
C PRO A 248 12.98 33.14 -1.64
N THR A 249 12.38 33.55 -0.51
CA THR A 249 11.99 32.64 0.57
C THR A 249 10.48 32.51 0.81
N CYS A 250 9.64 33.30 0.14
CA CYS A 250 8.18 33.24 0.29
C CYS A 250 7.49 33.49 -1.06
N ASP A 251 6.24 33.04 -1.19
CA ASP A 251 5.36 33.37 -2.32
C ASP A 251 4.77 34.79 -2.15
N ASP A 252 4.26 35.39 -3.22
CA ASP A 252 3.69 36.75 -3.20
C ASP A 252 2.38 36.82 -2.37
N ASP A 253 1.76 35.67 -2.08
CA ASP A 253 0.54 35.59 -1.26
C ASP A 253 0.83 35.23 0.22
N ASP A 254 2.10 35.03 0.59
CA ASP A 254 2.47 34.65 1.96
C ASP A 254 2.35 35.84 2.94
N GLU A 255 1.94 35.57 4.17
CA GLU A 255 1.75 36.63 5.19
C GLU A 255 3.04 37.38 5.56
N ASP A 256 4.19 36.73 5.39
CA ASP A 256 5.53 37.28 5.66
C ASP A 256 6.15 37.97 4.44
N GLN A 257 5.41 38.13 3.35
CA GLN A 257 5.94 38.67 2.12
C GLN A 257 6.57 40.07 2.28
N ASP A 258 6.07 40.88 3.21
CA ASP A 258 6.54 42.24 3.46
C ASP A 258 7.96 42.27 4.08
N ARG A 259 8.37 41.15 4.70
CA ARG A 259 9.65 41.04 5.41
C ARG A 259 10.77 40.53 4.53
N VAL A 260 10.44 39.82 3.47
CA VAL A 260 11.41 39.26 2.54
C VAL A 260 11.75 40.30 1.49
N LYS A 261 12.99 40.81 1.54
CA LYS A 261 13.47 41.75 0.51
C LYS A 261 13.45 41.05 -0.86
N PRO A 262 12.78 41.63 -1.87
CA PRO A 262 12.78 41.07 -3.21
C PRO A 262 14.17 41.15 -3.82
N LYS A 263 14.55 40.13 -4.58
CA LYS A 263 15.79 40.07 -5.35
C LYS A 263 15.48 40.06 -6.84
N TRP A 264 16.43 40.54 -7.63
CA TRP A 264 16.35 40.46 -9.08
C TRP A 264 17.10 39.21 -9.54
N PHE A 265 16.52 38.54 -10.53
CA PHE A 265 17.12 37.39 -11.19
C PHE A 265 17.12 37.64 -12.68
N GLN A 266 18.22 37.31 -13.35
CA GLN A 266 18.24 37.20 -14.80
C GLN A 266 17.87 35.76 -15.17
N VAL A 267 16.88 35.61 -16.05
CA VAL A 267 16.55 34.33 -16.69
C VAL A 267 16.99 34.39 -18.14
N LEU A 268 17.90 33.49 -18.50
CA LEU A 268 18.33 33.26 -19.87
C LEU A 268 17.63 32.02 -20.39
N LEU A 269 16.84 32.14 -21.46
CA LEU A 269 16.25 31.01 -22.15
C LEU A 269 16.96 30.82 -23.48
N VAL A 270 17.60 29.67 -23.67
CA VAL A 270 18.28 29.30 -24.92
C VAL A 270 17.40 28.29 -25.63
N GLU A 271 16.87 28.66 -26.79
CA GLU A 271 16.06 27.75 -27.60
C GLU A 271 16.93 26.57 -28.06
N LYS A 272 16.48 25.35 -27.77
CA LYS A 272 17.15 24.11 -28.18
C LYS A 272 16.48 23.50 -29.40
N GLU A 273 15.15 23.47 -29.41
CA GLU A 273 14.38 22.79 -30.44
C GLU A 273 12.93 23.28 -30.50
N SER A 274 12.32 23.21 -31.69
CA SER A 274 10.88 23.35 -31.89
C SER A 274 10.25 21.99 -32.21
N ILE A 275 9.38 21.49 -31.34
CA ILE A 275 8.68 20.22 -31.48
C ILE A 275 7.39 20.44 -32.24
N LYS A 276 7.34 20.02 -33.52
CA LYS A 276 6.10 19.96 -34.30
C LYS A 276 5.31 18.73 -33.89
N VAL A 277 4.33 18.91 -33.00
CA VAL A 277 3.61 17.81 -32.34
C VAL A 277 2.92 16.92 -33.36
N THR A 278 2.29 17.50 -34.38
CA THR A 278 1.60 16.74 -35.44
C THR A 278 2.53 15.87 -36.26
N ASP A 279 3.78 16.30 -36.49
CA ASP A 279 4.74 15.55 -37.30
C ASP A 279 5.21 14.32 -36.53
N VAL A 280 5.52 14.49 -35.24
CA VAL A 280 5.89 13.39 -34.34
C VAL A 280 4.76 12.37 -34.22
N LEU A 281 3.51 12.81 -34.14
CA LEU A 281 2.36 11.91 -33.97
C LEU A 281 1.93 11.21 -35.26
N ARG A 282 2.18 11.79 -36.44
CA ARG A 282 1.82 11.19 -37.75
C ARG A 282 2.88 10.24 -38.28
N ASP A 283 4.14 10.50 -37.98
CA ASP A 283 5.26 9.71 -38.46
C ASP A 283 5.35 8.37 -37.70
N ARG A 284 4.94 7.28 -38.37
CA ARG A 284 5.02 5.92 -37.83
C ARG A 284 6.46 5.44 -37.61
N ASN A 285 7.42 6.07 -38.28
CA ASN A 285 8.84 5.75 -38.20
C ASN A 285 9.60 6.73 -37.30
N SER A 286 8.90 7.63 -36.60
CA SER A 286 9.57 8.55 -35.69
C SER A 286 10.32 7.76 -34.61
N PRO A 287 11.61 8.07 -34.38
CA PRO A 287 12.42 7.35 -33.41
C PRO A 287 11.76 7.43 -32.02
N LEU A 288 11.84 6.34 -31.25
CA LEU A 288 11.23 6.21 -29.91
C LEU A 288 11.55 7.41 -29.01
N ASN A 289 12.77 7.96 -29.14
CA ASN A 289 13.25 9.13 -28.41
C ASN A 289 12.36 10.37 -28.62
N LYS A 290 11.86 10.63 -29.84
CA LYS A 290 10.97 11.78 -30.10
C LYS A 290 9.61 11.63 -29.43
N PHE A 291 9.07 10.41 -29.36
CA PHE A 291 7.86 10.14 -28.60
C PHE A 291 8.06 10.35 -27.11
N ASP A 292 9.20 9.93 -26.57
CA ASP A 292 9.53 10.15 -25.17
C ASP A 292 9.75 11.63 -24.84
N GLU A 293 10.40 12.39 -25.73
CA GLU A 293 10.56 13.84 -25.57
C GLU A 293 9.21 14.57 -25.61
N LEU A 294 8.34 14.22 -26.57
CA LEU A 294 6.99 14.76 -26.62
C LEU A 294 6.18 14.37 -25.36
N ARG A 295 6.30 13.12 -24.90
CA ARG A 295 5.65 12.66 -23.66
C ARG A 295 6.14 13.44 -22.45
N GLN A 296 7.45 13.66 -22.32
CA GLN A 296 8.03 14.47 -21.24
C GLN A 296 7.55 15.92 -21.30
N CYS A 297 7.52 16.51 -22.49
CA CYS A 297 6.98 17.85 -22.72
C CYS A 297 5.53 17.96 -22.22
N LEU A 298 4.66 17.03 -22.62
CA LEU A 298 3.26 17.00 -22.19
C LEU A 298 3.09 16.73 -20.69
N ASP A 299 3.91 15.85 -20.10
CA ASP A 299 3.95 15.61 -18.65
C ASP A 299 4.33 16.91 -17.90
N VAL A 300 5.31 17.68 -18.40
CA VAL A 300 5.70 18.97 -17.81
C VAL A 300 4.57 20.00 -17.94
N ILE A 301 3.94 20.12 -19.12
CA ILE A 301 2.78 21.00 -19.33
C ILE A 301 1.66 20.69 -18.33
N ASN A 302 1.30 19.41 -18.20
CA ASN A 302 0.31 18.98 -17.20
C ASN A 302 0.73 19.32 -15.78
N LYS A 303 1.98 19.03 -15.41
CA LYS A 303 2.48 19.33 -14.07
C LYS A 303 2.44 20.83 -13.75
N THR A 304 2.84 21.70 -14.69
CA THR A 304 2.78 23.16 -14.48
C THR A 304 1.35 23.63 -14.22
N THR A 305 0.35 23.02 -14.88
CA THR A 305 -1.05 23.35 -14.60
C THR A 305 -1.49 22.92 -13.21
N LEU A 306 -1.28 21.66 -12.88
CA LEU A 306 -1.79 21.07 -11.65
C LEU A 306 -1.13 21.68 -10.42
N THR A 307 0.16 22.05 -10.49
CA THR A 307 0.87 22.67 -9.36
C THR A 307 0.40 24.08 -9.01
N LYS A 308 -0.43 24.73 -9.83
CA LYS A 308 -1.05 26.02 -9.48
C LYS A 308 -2.17 25.85 -8.47
N SER A 309 -2.97 24.80 -8.62
CA SER A 309 -4.22 24.62 -7.87
C SER A 309 -4.18 23.41 -6.93
N LEU A 310 -3.24 22.48 -7.15
CA LEU A 310 -2.99 21.29 -6.34
C LEU A 310 -1.60 21.31 -5.69
N THR A 311 -1.47 20.62 -4.56
CA THR A 311 -0.21 20.54 -3.82
C THR A 311 0.57 19.28 -4.19
N CYS A 312 1.88 19.39 -4.38
CA CYS A 312 2.76 18.24 -4.64
C CYS A 312 3.68 17.99 -3.43
N PHE A 313 3.54 16.84 -2.76
CA PHE A 313 4.24 16.52 -1.50
C PHE A 313 5.47 15.60 -1.65
N GLY A 314 6.02 15.39 -2.86
CA GLY A 314 7.15 14.48 -3.04
C GLY A 314 7.91 14.63 -4.35
N LYS A 315 8.92 13.77 -4.52
CA LYS A 315 9.75 13.69 -5.73
C LYS A 315 8.97 13.18 -6.95
N SER A 316 7.87 12.45 -6.74
CA SER A 316 7.07 11.95 -7.85
C SER A 316 6.45 13.14 -8.59
N PRO A 317 6.82 13.37 -9.86
CA PRO A 317 6.33 14.51 -10.63
C PRO A 317 4.86 14.36 -11.04
N ARG A 318 4.21 13.26 -10.67
CA ARG A 318 2.89 12.85 -11.16
C ARG A 318 1.79 12.89 -10.12
N GLN A 319 2.11 13.06 -8.83
CA GLN A 319 1.14 13.00 -7.73
C GLN A 319 0.79 14.38 -7.22
N PHE A 320 -0.49 14.74 -7.32
CA PHE A 320 -1.02 16.05 -6.95
C PHE A 320 -2.17 15.87 -5.97
N TYR A 321 -2.22 16.69 -4.92
CA TYR A 321 -3.17 16.55 -3.83
C TYR A 321 -4.08 17.76 -3.75
N PHE A 322 -5.36 17.50 -3.52
CA PHE A 322 -6.36 18.56 -3.39
C PHE A 322 -6.11 19.41 -2.13
N PRO A 323 -6.41 20.72 -2.17
CA PRO A 323 -6.46 21.57 -0.99
C PRO A 323 -7.36 20.98 0.10
N GLU A 324 -7.07 21.27 1.38
CA GLU A 324 -7.84 20.76 2.52
C GLU A 324 -9.33 21.11 2.44
N GLU A 325 -9.65 22.32 1.98
CA GLU A 325 -11.03 22.80 1.79
C GLU A 325 -11.84 21.94 0.83
N ASP A 326 -11.18 21.26 -0.10
CA ASP A 326 -11.82 20.39 -1.08
C ASP A 326 -11.84 18.92 -0.63
N GLN A 327 -11.01 18.54 0.36
CA GLN A 327 -10.93 17.16 0.84
C GLN A 327 -12.27 16.65 1.38
N GLU A 328 -13.04 17.47 2.09
CA GLU A 328 -14.34 17.10 2.67
C GLU A 328 -15.34 16.66 1.59
N ASN A 329 -15.39 17.38 0.47
CA ASN A 329 -16.32 17.12 -0.63
C ASN A 329 -15.89 15.95 -1.53
N ILE A 330 -14.57 15.74 -1.63
CA ILE A 330 -14.01 14.75 -2.53
C ILE A 330 -13.91 13.38 -1.84
N CYS A 331 -13.62 13.35 -0.55
CA CYS A 331 -13.56 12.13 0.24
C CYS A 331 -14.90 11.37 0.20
N GLY A 332 -14.83 10.06 -0.03
CA GLY A 332 -16.00 9.18 0.05
C GLY A 332 -16.51 9.02 1.48
N ARG A 333 -17.59 8.25 1.65
CA ARG A 333 -18.17 7.97 2.97
C ARG A 333 -17.17 7.33 3.93
N ALA A 334 -16.26 6.51 3.41
CA ALA A 334 -15.19 5.90 4.21
C ALA A 334 -14.33 6.94 4.92
N PHE A 335 -14.04 8.08 4.29
CA PHE A 335 -13.20 9.13 4.89
C PHE A 335 -13.95 10.36 5.38
N ALA A 336 -15.25 10.44 5.11
CA ALA A 336 -16.10 11.54 5.57
C ALA A 336 -16.02 11.73 7.08
N TYR A 337 -15.91 10.66 7.88
CA TYR A 337 -15.80 10.80 9.33
C TYR A 337 -14.49 11.44 9.78
N TYR A 338 -13.37 11.29 9.04
CA TYR A 338 -12.16 12.01 9.42
C TYR A 338 -12.45 13.50 9.34
N TRP A 339 -13.04 13.96 8.24
CA TRP A 339 -13.32 15.37 7.96
C TRP A 339 -14.49 15.95 8.77
N ASN A 340 -15.54 15.16 8.99
CA ASN A 340 -16.80 15.60 9.61
C ASN A 340 -16.85 15.33 11.11
N ALA A 341 -16.11 14.34 11.63
CA ALA A 341 -16.19 14.02 13.05
C ALA A 341 -15.33 14.98 13.87
N ARG A 342 -15.88 15.39 15.01
CA ARG A 342 -15.22 16.05 16.16
C ARG A 342 -14.02 15.27 16.73
N ASN A 343 -13.54 14.22 16.06
CA ASN A 343 -12.44 13.38 16.49
C ASN A 343 -11.10 14.02 16.17
N ARG A 344 -10.39 14.33 17.28
CA ARG A 344 -9.07 14.96 17.40
C ARG A 344 -7.93 14.08 16.89
N LYS A 345 -8.10 13.31 15.81
CA LYS A 345 -6.98 12.58 15.23
C LYS A 345 -6.04 13.61 14.59
N ASN A 346 -4.78 13.58 15.01
CA ASN A 346 -3.73 14.48 14.51
C ASN A 346 -3.44 14.29 13.03
N HIS A 347 -4.02 13.28 12.38
CA HIS A 347 -3.81 12.93 10.97
C HIS A 347 -5.14 12.78 10.23
N ALA A 348 -5.11 13.04 8.92
CA ALA A 348 -6.24 12.87 8.01
C ALA A 348 -5.80 12.29 6.65
N PRO A 349 -6.68 11.50 6.01
CA PRO A 349 -6.48 11.05 4.64
C PRO A 349 -6.58 12.24 3.69
N PHE A 350 -5.63 12.34 2.77
CA PHE A 350 -5.51 13.40 1.78
C PHE A 350 -5.57 12.77 0.39
N LEU A 351 -6.66 13.06 -0.30
CA LEU A 351 -6.89 12.61 -1.65
C LEU A 351 -6.20 13.50 -2.66
N GLY A 352 -5.76 12.87 -3.73
CA GLY A 352 -5.11 13.49 -4.85
C GLY A 352 -5.37 12.72 -6.14
N ILE A 353 -4.81 13.24 -7.21
CA ILE A 353 -4.80 12.62 -8.53
C ILE A 353 -3.36 12.34 -8.93
N THR A 354 -3.14 11.18 -9.54
CA THR A 354 -1.94 10.88 -10.31
C THR A 354 -2.24 11.07 -11.79
N GLU A 355 -1.55 11.97 -12.48
CA GLU A 355 -1.70 12.15 -13.92
C GLU A 355 -0.43 11.76 -14.67
N SER A 356 -0.59 11.09 -15.81
CA SER A 356 0.53 10.80 -16.70
C SER A 356 0.10 10.73 -18.16
N THR A 357 0.95 11.20 -19.07
CA THR A 357 0.66 11.20 -20.50
C THR A 357 1.03 9.85 -21.12
N ARG A 358 0.20 9.39 -22.06
CA ARG A 358 0.43 8.22 -22.90
C ARG A 358 0.22 8.58 -24.36
N ILE A 359 1.14 8.15 -25.21
CA ILE A 359 1.05 8.27 -26.66
C ILE A 359 0.89 6.87 -27.23
N CYS A 360 -0.16 6.66 -28.02
CA CYS A 360 -0.42 5.40 -28.69
C CYS A 360 0.28 5.34 -30.06
N SER A 361 0.48 4.13 -30.58
CA SER A 361 1.10 3.89 -31.89
C SER A 361 0.41 4.55 -33.09
N ARG A 362 -0.86 4.97 -32.94
CA ARG A 362 -1.63 5.70 -33.96
C ARG A 362 -1.59 7.23 -33.78
N GLY A 363 -0.70 7.75 -32.93
CA GLY A 363 -0.56 9.18 -32.66
C GLY A 363 -1.63 9.77 -31.73
N ASN A 364 -2.53 8.95 -31.19
CA ASN A 364 -3.49 9.41 -30.19
C ASN A 364 -2.77 9.64 -28.86
N VAL A 365 -3.08 10.74 -28.20
CA VAL A 365 -2.49 11.11 -26.92
C VAL A 365 -3.58 11.11 -25.85
N TYR A 366 -3.28 10.50 -24.71
CA TYR A 366 -4.18 10.39 -23.57
C TYR A 366 -3.50 10.86 -22.28
N THR A 367 -4.27 11.48 -21.39
CA THR A 367 -3.94 11.59 -19.97
C THR A 367 -4.52 10.37 -19.27
N MET A 368 -3.67 9.58 -18.61
CA MET A 368 -4.12 8.61 -17.62
C MET A 368 -4.20 9.31 -16.28
N SER A 369 -5.41 9.46 -15.75
CA SER A 369 -5.66 10.07 -14.44
C SER A 369 -6.15 9.01 -13.49
N ASP A 370 -5.54 8.91 -12.31
CA ASP A 370 -5.91 7.93 -11.29
C ASP A 370 -5.97 8.61 -9.92
N VAL A 371 -6.64 8.00 -8.95
CA VAL A 371 -6.71 8.53 -7.59
C VAL A 371 -5.45 8.13 -6.83
N CYS A 372 -4.95 9.03 -5.97
CA CYS A 372 -3.93 8.67 -5.01
C CYS A 372 -4.27 9.20 -3.61
N LEU A 373 -3.81 8.48 -2.59
CA LEU A 373 -4.13 8.77 -1.20
C LEU A 373 -2.85 8.84 -0.37
N LYS A 374 -2.77 9.81 0.55
CA LYS A 374 -1.73 9.90 1.58
C LYS A 374 -2.31 10.32 2.92
N TYR A 375 -1.72 9.87 4.02
CA TYR A 375 -2.05 10.40 5.36
C TYR A 375 -1.10 11.53 5.75
N LEU A 376 -1.69 12.67 6.12
CA LEU A 376 -0.97 13.88 6.55
C LEU A 376 -1.41 14.28 7.96
N TYR A 377 -0.51 14.90 8.72
CA TYR A 377 -0.88 15.51 10.00
C TYR A 377 -1.68 16.81 9.80
N ARG A 378 -2.90 16.90 10.35
CA ARG A 378 -3.85 18.03 10.20
C ARG A 378 -3.31 19.38 10.63
N SER A 379 -2.50 19.39 11.67
CA SER A 379 -1.99 20.60 12.31
C SER A 379 -1.00 21.42 11.44
N CYS A 380 -0.67 20.94 10.25
CA CYS A 380 0.38 21.48 9.37
C CYS A 380 -0.12 22.48 8.32
N LEU A 381 -1.44 22.64 8.11
CA LEU A 381 -2.01 23.19 6.87
C LEU A 381 -2.68 24.58 6.98
N TYR A 382 -2.59 25.25 8.12
CA TYR A 382 -3.30 26.52 8.39
C TYR A 382 -2.99 27.65 7.37
N LYS A 383 -4.04 28.18 6.71
CA LYS A 383 -4.09 29.55 6.16
C LYS A 383 -4.97 30.42 7.07
N PRO A 384 -4.47 31.54 7.64
CA PRO A 384 -5.21 32.30 8.66
C PRO A 384 -6.33 33.21 8.14
N ASN A 385 -6.50 33.34 6.82
CA ASN A 385 -7.08 34.55 6.25
C ASN A 385 -8.44 34.40 5.54
N ARG A 386 -9.21 33.35 5.79
CA ARG A 386 -10.62 33.31 5.37
C ARG A 386 -11.52 33.13 6.59
N GLN A 387 -12.52 34.00 6.71
CA GLN A 387 -13.56 33.99 7.72
C GLN A 387 -14.29 32.65 7.70
N CYS A 388 -13.81 31.68 8.48
CA CYS A 388 -14.66 30.58 8.89
C CYS A 388 -15.72 31.16 9.84
N SER A 389 -16.98 30.95 9.51
CA SER A 389 -18.15 31.32 10.32
C SER A 389 -17.93 30.97 11.80
N ALA A 390 -18.32 31.87 12.69
CA ALA A 390 -18.09 31.82 14.13
C ALA A 390 -18.58 30.54 14.87
N ASP A 391 -19.31 29.65 14.20
CA ASP A 391 -19.93 28.45 14.78
C ASP A 391 -19.16 27.12 14.60
N ARG A 392 -18.01 27.10 13.90
CA ARG A 392 -17.18 25.89 13.81
C ARG A 392 -16.01 26.00 14.80
N SER A 393 -15.90 24.99 15.68
CA SER A 393 -14.95 24.85 16.80
C SER A 393 -13.51 25.31 16.49
N PRO A 394 -12.73 25.79 17.49
CA PRO A 394 -11.42 26.38 17.25
C PRO A 394 -10.48 25.40 16.52
N PRO A 395 -9.65 25.91 15.58
CA PRO A 395 -8.80 25.10 14.72
C PRO A 395 -7.81 24.24 15.54
N SER A 396 -7.48 23.05 15.03
CA SER A 396 -6.52 22.13 15.67
C SER A 396 -5.21 22.85 15.98
N LYS A 397 -4.79 22.86 17.25
CA LYS A 397 -3.51 23.45 17.67
C LYS A 397 -2.36 22.83 16.84
N PRO A 398 -1.37 23.63 16.40
CA PRO A 398 -0.19 23.11 15.72
C PRO A 398 0.51 22.05 16.59
N ILE A 399 0.93 20.91 16.02
CA ILE A 399 1.69 19.89 16.76
C ILE A 399 3.06 20.47 17.08
N ALA A 400 3.29 20.77 18.35
CA ALA A 400 4.59 21.19 18.85
C ALA A 400 5.58 20.02 18.74
N VAL A 401 6.81 20.30 18.31
CA VAL A 401 7.88 19.29 18.28
C VAL A 401 8.23 18.87 19.71
N LEU A 402 8.23 19.82 20.66
CA LEU A 402 8.20 19.53 22.09
C LEU A 402 6.74 19.49 22.55
N ASN A 403 6.24 18.32 22.91
CA ASN A 403 4.87 18.14 23.38
C ASN A 403 4.87 17.97 24.92
N GLU A 404 4.42 19.03 25.61
CA GLU A 404 4.31 19.09 27.08
C GLU A 404 3.38 17.99 27.63
N GLU A 405 2.21 17.80 27.01
CA GLU A 405 1.17 16.87 27.46
C GLU A 405 1.62 15.41 27.32
N ALA A 406 2.23 15.08 26.18
CA ALA A 406 2.70 13.72 25.90
C ALA A 406 4.11 13.43 26.45
N ARG A 407 4.79 14.43 27.04
CA ARG A 407 6.19 14.35 27.48
C ARG A 407 7.12 13.78 26.40
N THR A 408 7.00 14.28 25.17
CA THR A 408 7.82 13.81 24.05
C THR A 408 8.50 14.95 23.30
N ILE A 409 9.65 14.67 22.68
CA ILE A 409 10.29 15.51 21.67
C ILE A 409 10.29 14.75 20.35
N ALA A 410 9.61 15.27 19.33
CA ALA A 410 9.43 14.62 18.03
C ALA A 410 8.87 13.18 18.14
N GLY A 411 8.04 12.92 19.16
CA GLY A 411 7.48 11.60 19.46
C GLY A 411 8.39 10.67 20.28
N VAL A 412 9.63 11.09 20.61
CA VAL A 412 10.51 10.35 21.52
C VAL A 412 10.18 10.73 22.96
N PRO A 413 9.87 9.77 23.85
CA PRO A 413 9.54 10.06 25.24
C PRO A 413 10.75 10.62 25.99
N ILE A 414 10.53 11.68 26.77
CA ILE A 414 11.55 12.32 27.60
C ILE A 414 11.05 12.35 29.05
N ARG A 415 11.92 11.96 29.98
CA ARG A 415 11.56 11.87 31.40
C ARG A 415 11.22 13.22 32.02
N ASP A 416 12.02 14.24 31.73
CA ASP A 416 11.91 15.58 32.30
C ASP A 416 12.42 16.65 31.31
N PHE A 417 11.68 17.75 31.18
CA PHE A 417 12.03 18.91 30.34
C PHE A 417 12.79 20.01 31.08
N HIS A 418 12.91 19.92 32.40
CA HIS A 418 13.68 20.86 33.23
C HIS A 418 15.10 20.36 33.57
N SER A 419 15.45 19.18 33.08
CA SER A 419 16.77 18.55 33.22
C SER A 419 17.39 18.27 31.84
N PRO A 420 18.72 18.19 31.73
CA PRO A 420 19.38 17.85 30.46
C PRO A 420 18.92 16.49 29.92
N VAL A 421 18.76 16.38 28.60
CA VAL A 421 18.38 15.12 27.95
C VAL A 421 19.48 14.06 28.16
N PRO A 422 19.15 12.85 28.66
CA PRO A 422 20.12 11.76 28.86
C PRO A 422 20.85 11.37 27.58
N PHE A 423 22.13 11.01 27.66
CA PHE A 423 22.96 10.71 26.48
C PHE A 423 22.36 9.61 25.58
N GLY A 424 21.77 8.56 26.16
CA GLY A 424 21.11 7.49 25.40
C GLY A 424 19.85 7.93 24.62
N ASP A 425 19.22 9.04 25.01
CA ASP A 425 18.02 9.57 24.34
C ASP A 425 18.37 10.60 23.27
N ARG A 426 19.53 11.25 23.39
CA ARG A 426 20.00 12.31 22.47
C ARG A 426 19.99 11.85 21.02
N GLU A 427 20.59 10.70 20.72
CA GLU A 427 20.66 10.22 19.33
C GLU A 427 19.27 9.87 18.76
N ARG A 428 18.38 9.33 19.58
CA ARG A 428 16.99 9.03 19.18
C ARG A 428 16.22 10.31 18.86
N VAL A 429 16.35 11.34 19.70
CA VAL A 429 15.74 12.67 19.50
C VAL A 429 16.31 13.33 18.23
N ARG A 430 17.64 13.30 18.05
CA ARG A 430 18.31 13.87 16.88
C ARG A 430 17.81 13.23 15.58
N LEU A 431 17.79 11.91 15.50
CA LEU A 431 17.26 11.16 14.35
C LEU A 431 15.76 11.40 14.11
N ALA A 432 14.98 11.61 15.18
CA ALA A 432 13.57 11.93 15.07
C ALA A 432 13.35 13.31 14.45
N ILE A 433 14.05 14.34 14.95
CA ILE A 433 14.00 15.73 14.44
C ILE A 433 14.52 15.81 12.99
N GLN A 434 15.60 15.10 12.65
CA GLN A 434 16.18 15.10 11.30
C GLN A 434 15.18 14.65 10.23
N LYS A 435 14.23 13.79 10.58
CA LYS A 435 13.20 13.27 9.69
C LYS A 435 12.01 14.22 9.52
N LEU A 436 11.95 15.31 10.28
CA LEU A 436 10.85 16.27 10.24
C LEU A 436 11.17 17.44 9.32
N THR A 437 10.14 17.90 8.62
CA THR A 437 10.09 19.30 8.20
C THR A 437 9.34 20.03 9.32
N MET A 438 9.81 21.22 9.70
CA MET A 438 9.27 21.97 10.83
C MET A 438 8.90 23.40 10.41
N LYS A 439 8.19 24.12 11.27
CA LYS A 439 8.02 25.57 11.23
C LYS A 439 8.43 26.15 12.57
N VAL A 440 9.11 27.28 12.57
CA VAL A 440 9.50 28.02 13.80
C VAL A 440 8.49 29.13 14.01
N VAL A 441 7.89 29.22 15.19
CA VAL A 441 6.93 30.28 15.54
C VAL A 441 7.23 30.81 16.94
N TYR A 442 7.41 32.13 17.05
CA TYR A 442 7.54 32.81 18.34
C TYR A 442 6.97 34.25 18.27
N LYS A 443 6.59 34.83 19.41
CA LYS A 443 6.05 36.21 19.48
C LYS A 443 7.08 37.13 20.15
N LYS A 444 7.55 38.14 19.42
CA LYS A 444 8.42 39.18 19.96
C LYS A 444 7.61 40.16 20.81
N VAL A 445 8.14 40.53 21.96
CA VAL A 445 7.64 41.67 22.74
C VAL A 445 8.27 42.94 22.15
N PHE A 446 7.43 43.89 21.75
CA PHE A 446 7.89 45.22 21.33
C PHE A 446 7.88 46.15 22.54
N ARG A 447 8.89 47.01 22.64
CA ARG A 447 8.89 48.13 23.59
C ARG A 447 7.75 49.09 23.26
N ASP A 448 7.16 49.73 24.26
CA ASP A 448 6.00 50.61 24.09
C ASP A 448 6.28 51.77 23.12
N SER A 449 7.50 52.32 23.16
CA SER A 449 7.96 53.36 22.22
C SER A 449 7.94 52.92 20.75
N VAL A 450 8.15 51.63 20.47
CA VAL A 450 8.09 51.08 19.10
C VAL A 450 6.64 50.91 18.65
N ILE A 451 5.76 50.50 19.56
CA ILE A 451 4.32 50.34 19.29
C ILE A 451 3.71 51.71 18.99
N GLN A 452 4.01 52.71 19.80
CA GLN A 452 3.53 54.08 19.63
C GLN A 452 3.97 54.66 18.27
N ARG A 453 5.25 54.49 17.90
CA ARG A 453 5.77 54.90 16.59
C ARG A 453 5.13 54.16 15.41
N MET A 454 4.69 52.91 15.59
CA MET A 454 3.96 52.17 14.55
C MET A 454 2.52 52.67 14.39
N LYS A 455 1.85 52.98 15.51
CA LYS A 455 0.51 53.58 15.51
C LYS A 455 0.51 54.97 14.85
N GLU A 456 1.51 55.80 15.15
CA GLU A 456 1.71 57.11 14.51
C GLU A 456 1.94 56.99 12.99
N LYS A 457 2.50 55.86 12.52
CA LYS A 457 2.67 55.56 11.09
C LYS A 457 1.44 54.90 10.46
N GLY A 458 0.28 54.90 11.14
CA GLY A 458 -0.99 54.38 10.64
C GLY A 458 -1.12 52.85 10.66
N ALA A 459 -0.30 52.13 11.43
CA ALA A 459 -0.46 50.69 11.58
C ALA A 459 -1.59 50.36 12.57
N ASP A 460 -2.57 49.55 12.14
CA ASP A 460 -3.63 49.04 13.01
C ASP A 460 -3.10 47.98 14.00
N ASP A 461 -3.85 47.74 15.08
CA ASP A 461 -3.46 46.78 16.12
C ASP A 461 -3.28 45.36 15.55
N ARG A 462 -4.04 45.01 14.50
CA ARG A 462 -3.90 43.73 13.79
C ARG A 462 -2.56 43.64 13.04
N THR A 463 -2.11 44.70 12.39
CA THR A 463 -0.79 44.75 11.75
C THR A 463 0.33 44.72 12.77
N ILE A 464 0.16 45.35 13.93
CA ILE A 464 1.14 45.31 15.03
C ILE A 464 1.27 43.88 15.56
N GLU A 465 0.16 43.19 15.81
CA GLU A 465 0.18 41.79 16.27
C GLU A 465 0.76 40.85 15.20
N ARG A 466 0.44 41.07 13.92
CA ARG A 466 1.10 40.37 12.79
C ARG A 466 2.60 40.60 12.79
N ARG A 467 3.07 41.82 13.10
CA ARG A 467 4.50 42.17 13.18
C ARG A 467 5.22 41.55 14.38
N ARG A 468 4.53 41.36 15.52
CA ARG A 468 5.09 40.67 16.69
C ARG A 468 5.35 39.19 16.43
N ARG A 469 4.47 38.53 15.66
CA ARG A 469 4.61 37.12 15.31
C ARG A 469 5.75 36.90 14.32
N GLN A 470 6.72 36.06 14.69
CA GLN A 470 7.82 35.62 13.83
C GLN A 470 7.54 34.18 13.39
N VAL A 471 7.57 33.93 12.09
CA VAL A 471 7.31 32.62 11.50
C VAL A 471 8.41 32.27 10.51
N ARG A 472 8.91 31.04 10.57
CA ARG A 472 9.71 30.42 9.50
C ARG A 472 9.04 29.13 9.09
N LEU A 473 8.67 28.99 7.82
CA LEU A 473 7.99 27.81 7.29
C LEU A 473 8.98 26.83 6.65
N ASN A 474 8.60 25.55 6.64
CA ASN A 474 9.28 24.47 5.91
C ASN A 474 10.79 24.37 6.18
N VAL A 475 11.21 24.61 7.43
CA VAL A 475 12.60 24.49 7.84
C VAL A 475 12.96 23.03 8.11
N ARG A 476 14.21 22.65 7.85
CA ARG A 476 14.77 21.35 8.24
C ARG A 476 16.03 21.58 9.05
N MET A 477 16.36 20.61 9.92
CA MET A 477 17.61 20.62 10.66
C MET A 477 18.79 20.57 9.68
N LYS A 478 19.77 21.46 9.86
CA LYS A 478 20.99 21.53 9.04
C LYS A 478 22.21 21.49 9.94
N LYS A 479 23.34 21.04 9.38
CA LYS A 479 24.64 21.15 10.03
C LYS A 479 25.11 22.60 10.01
N ASP A 480 25.67 23.05 11.12
CA ASP A 480 26.43 24.29 11.20
C ASP A 480 27.81 24.09 10.54
N PHE A 481 28.20 25.04 9.68
CA PHE A 481 29.52 25.07 9.03
C PHE A 481 30.23 26.41 9.29
N SER A 482 29.85 27.14 10.35
CA SER A 482 30.43 28.45 10.70
C SER A 482 31.81 28.36 11.36
N LYS A 483 32.14 27.25 12.03
CA LYS A 483 33.45 27.05 12.67
C LYS A 483 34.40 26.30 11.74
N ALA A 484 35.63 26.81 11.63
CA ALA A 484 36.71 26.21 10.83
C ALA A 484 37.28 24.90 11.44
N ASN A 485 37.01 24.64 12.73
CA ASN A 485 37.45 23.43 13.43
C ASN A 485 36.37 22.33 13.39
N GLU A 486 36.83 21.09 13.36
CA GLU A 486 36.22 19.85 12.86
C GLU A 486 34.84 19.39 13.40
N GLU A 487 34.22 20.06 14.37
CA GLU A 487 32.96 19.60 14.97
C GLU A 487 31.73 20.29 14.36
N LYS A 488 31.09 19.60 13.42
CA LYS A 488 29.85 20.03 12.74
C LYS A 488 28.62 19.63 13.56
N PHE A 489 28.06 20.56 14.32
CA PHE A 489 26.84 20.34 15.11
C PHE A 489 25.55 20.65 14.33
N ASP A 490 24.53 19.80 14.46
CA ASP A 490 23.17 20.00 13.94
C ASP A 490 22.16 20.35 15.06
N ILE A 491 22.47 19.92 16.27
CA ILE A 491 21.72 20.17 17.50
C ILE A 491 22.71 20.49 18.63
N LYS A 492 22.34 21.45 19.48
CA LYS A 492 23.01 21.67 20.78
C LYS A 492 21.99 21.39 21.87
N TRP A 493 22.43 20.87 23.01
CA TRP A 493 21.52 20.17 23.93
C TRP A 493 20.89 21.04 25.01
N ALA A 494 21.35 22.28 25.17
CA ALA A 494 20.76 23.25 26.10
C ALA A 494 20.89 24.68 25.54
N ALA A 495 19.84 25.50 25.71
CA ALA A 495 19.80 26.89 25.28
C ALA A 495 20.49 27.85 26.25
N ASP A 496 20.64 27.44 27.51
CA ASP A 496 21.31 28.17 28.59
C ASP A 496 22.74 27.71 28.84
N ASP A 497 23.29 26.79 28.04
CA ASP A 497 24.66 26.32 28.18
C ASP A 497 25.67 27.46 27.93
N PRO A 498 26.49 27.83 28.93
CA PRO A 498 27.52 28.86 28.76
C PRO A 498 28.54 28.53 27.66
N ALA A 499 28.80 27.23 27.41
CA ALA A 499 29.72 26.78 26.36
C ALA A 499 29.22 27.13 24.95
N ASP A 500 27.91 27.36 24.80
CA ASP A 500 27.25 27.70 23.55
C ASP A 500 26.89 29.19 23.43
N SER A 501 27.47 30.03 24.28
CA SER A 501 27.31 31.49 24.22
C SER A 501 27.91 32.10 22.94
N PHE A 502 27.37 33.24 22.52
CA PHE A 502 27.83 33.99 21.36
C PHE A 502 27.91 35.49 21.68
N THR A 503 28.85 36.16 21.01
CA THR A 503 29.08 37.59 21.21
C THR A 503 28.24 38.40 20.24
N GLN A 504 27.45 39.34 20.76
CA GLN A 504 26.70 40.30 19.97
C GLN A 504 27.43 41.65 19.98
N GLU A 505 27.88 42.08 18.79
CA GLU A 505 28.46 43.41 18.64
C GLU A 505 27.37 44.51 18.73
N PRO A 506 27.71 45.69 19.30
CA PRO A 506 26.80 46.83 19.35
C PRO A 506 26.39 47.27 17.94
N ARG A 507 25.10 47.55 17.72
CA ARG A 507 24.63 48.14 16.45
C ARG A 507 25.18 49.57 16.33
N ARG A 508 26.18 49.78 15.47
CA ARG A 508 26.56 51.12 15.00
C ARG A 508 25.41 51.69 14.15
N ARG A 509 24.97 52.92 14.43
CA ARG A 509 24.01 53.64 13.58
C ARG A 509 24.75 54.16 12.35
N GLU A 510 24.17 53.99 11.16
CA GLU A 510 24.66 54.67 9.95
C GLU A 510 24.50 56.19 10.16
N GLY A 511 25.63 56.89 10.33
CA GLY A 511 25.68 58.33 10.56
C GLY A 511 26.62 58.78 11.69
N ASP A 512 27.05 57.89 12.59
CA ASP A 512 28.08 58.21 13.60
C ASP A 512 29.48 58.09 12.98
N THR A 513 30.00 59.20 12.46
CA THR A 513 31.40 59.33 11.99
C THR A 513 32.35 59.88 13.06
N THR A 514 31.92 60.03 14.31
CA THR A 514 32.82 60.35 15.42
C THR A 514 33.20 59.09 16.18
N GLU A 515 34.50 58.83 16.22
CA GLU A 515 35.15 57.94 17.18
C GLU A 515 34.75 58.36 18.60
N GLN A 516 33.68 57.78 19.13
CA GLN A 516 33.34 57.91 20.54
C GLN A 516 33.82 56.65 21.27
N GLU A 517 34.74 56.86 22.20
CA GLU A 517 35.27 55.92 23.22
C GLU A 517 34.20 55.28 24.14
N ASN A 518 32.90 55.44 23.84
CA ASN A 518 31.78 54.96 24.65
C ASN A 518 30.90 53.94 23.90
N ALA A 519 31.46 53.14 23.00
CA ALA A 519 30.75 51.98 22.48
C ALA A 519 30.57 50.95 23.63
N PRO A 520 29.34 50.54 23.97
CA PRO A 520 29.15 49.55 25.02
C PRO A 520 29.92 48.27 24.67
N PRO A 521 30.55 47.59 25.65
CA PRO A 521 31.34 46.41 25.37
C PRO A 521 30.47 45.34 24.71
N PRO A 522 31.05 44.51 23.82
CA PRO A 522 30.33 43.41 23.19
C PRO A 522 29.72 42.50 24.25
N GLN A 523 28.41 42.29 24.17
CA GLN A 523 27.68 41.49 25.15
C GLN A 523 27.69 40.02 24.74
N VAL A 524 28.11 39.14 25.66
CA VAL A 524 28.05 37.69 25.48
C VAL A 524 26.68 37.19 25.92
N HIS A 525 26.00 36.49 25.03
CA HIS A 525 24.65 35.96 25.25
C HIS A 525 24.64 34.45 25.09
N THR A 526 23.95 33.75 25.99
CA THR A 526 23.41 32.41 25.66
C THR A 526 22.17 32.60 24.78
N ILE A 527 21.68 31.54 24.13
CA ILE A 527 20.42 31.65 23.38
C ILE A 527 19.27 32.04 24.33
N ALA A 528 19.25 31.47 25.53
CA ALA A 528 18.26 31.81 26.54
C ALA A 528 18.33 33.30 26.97
N SER A 529 19.53 33.85 27.25
CA SER A 529 19.67 35.26 27.62
C SER A 529 19.33 36.19 26.45
N TYR A 530 19.71 35.83 25.22
CA TYR A 530 19.38 36.58 24.02
C TYR A 530 17.87 36.73 23.83
N PHE A 531 17.10 35.64 23.90
CA PHE A 531 15.64 35.71 23.73
C PHE A 531 14.97 36.49 24.86
N ARG A 532 15.49 36.41 26.09
CA ARG A 532 15.02 37.19 27.23
C ARG A 532 15.24 38.69 27.02
N GLU A 533 16.47 39.10 26.71
CA GLU A 533 16.84 40.51 26.67
C GLU A 533 16.45 41.20 25.36
N GLN A 534 16.63 40.54 24.22
CA GLN A 534 16.40 41.14 22.90
C GLN A 534 14.95 40.98 22.42
N HIS A 535 14.23 39.96 22.91
CA HIS A 535 12.86 39.67 22.47
C HIS A 535 11.83 39.70 23.60
N GLY A 536 12.25 39.85 24.86
CA GLY A 536 11.35 39.82 26.02
C GLY A 536 10.73 38.45 26.27
N ILE A 537 11.36 37.37 25.79
CA ILE A 537 10.80 36.01 25.83
C ILE A 537 11.58 35.19 26.86
N GLN A 538 10.90 34.80 27.94
CA GLN A 538 11.41 33.82 28.89
C GLN A 538 11.14 32.41 28.34
N LEU A 539 12.20 31.65 28.03
CA LEU A 539 12.07 30.24 27.64
C LEU A 539 11.55 29.41 28.82
N LYS A 540 10.57 28.54 28.59
CA LYS A 540 10.07 27.63 29.62
C LYS A 540 11.05 26.49 29.90
N TYR A 541 11.73 26.04 28.84
CA TYR A 541 12.61 24.87 28.86
C TYR A 541 14.03 25.22 28.40
N PRO A 542 14.79 25.98 29.19
CA PRO A 542 16.13 26.42 28.78
C PRO A 542 17.12 25.26 28.60
N LYS A 543 16.96 24.14 29.33
CA LYS A 543 17.80 22.95 29.21
C LYS A 543 17.45 21.99 28.07
N MET A 544 16.48 22.37 27.23
CA MET A 544 16.06 21.58 26.07
C MET A 544 16.90 21.93 24.83
N PRO A 545 16.96 21.03 23.83
CA PRO A 545 17.82 21.24 22.69
C PRO A 545 17.46 22.50 21.88
N ILE A 546 18.46 23.07 21.25
CA ILE A 546 18.36 24.10 20.23
C ILE A 546 18.78 23.50 18.88
N VAL A 547 18.03 23.84 17.83
CA VAL A 547 18.18 23.23 16.51
C VAL A 547 18.70 24.27 15.53
N CYS A 548 19.72 23.91 14.76
CA CYS A 548 20.22 24.72 13.67
C CYS A 548 19.34 24.54 12.43
N ILE A 549 18.82 25.64 11.88
CA ILE A 549 18.01 25.61 10.64
C ILE A 549 18.81 26.05 9.39
N GLY A 550 20.11 26.28 9.56
CA GLY A 550 21.02 26.69 8.49
C GLY A 550 21.21 28.20 8.37
N LYS A 551 21.78 28.63 7.25
CA LYS A 551 22.10 30.05 7.01
C LYS A 551 20.84 30.88 6.78
N GLY A 552 20.68 31.91 7.59
CA GLY A 552 19.68 32.96 7.45
C GLY A 552 19.96 33.92 6.28
N PRO A 553 19.11 34.94 6.06
CA PRO A 553 19.27 35.93 5.00
C PRO A 553 20.59 36.72 5.10
N PHE A 554 21.20 36.77 6.29
CA PHE A 554 22.48 37.43 6.56
C PHE A 554 23.69 36.49 6.52
N LYS A 555 23.55 35.28 5.95
CA LYS A 555 24.59 34.25 5.83
C LYS A 555 25.15 33.68 7.16
N ALA A 556 24.65 34.14 8.31
CA ALA A 556 24.90 33.55 9.61
C ALA A 556 23.97 32.34 9.87
N TYR A 557 24.43 31.35 10.61
CA TYR A 557 23.61 30.19 11.00
C TYR A 557 22.59 30.60 12.06
N GLU A 558 21.33 30.22 11.83
CA GLU A 558 20.22 30.52 12.73
C GLU A 558 19.94 29.32 13.64
N TRP A 559 19.93 29.59 14.94
CA TRP A 559 19.68 28.62 16.01
C TRP A 559 18.41 29.00 16.77
N TYR A 560 17.52 28.02 16.98
CA TYR A 560 16.26 28.25 17.67
C TYR A 560 16.02 27.21 18.77
N PRO A 561 15.43 27.59 19.92
CA PRO A 561 14.92 26.67 20.93
C PRO A 561 13.85 25.73 20.39
N ILE A 562 13.88 24.45 20.80
CA ILE A 562 12.90 23.44 20.37
C ILE A 562 11.44 23.82 20.73
N GLU A 563 11.24 24.64 21.76
CA GLU A 563 9.93 25.19 22.18
C GLU A 563 9.25 25.99 21.05
N PHE A 564 10.02 26.57 20.14
CA PHE A 564 9.47 27.33 19.01
C PHE A 564 9.18 26.47 17.79
N PHE A 565 9.57 25.20 17.79
CA PHE A 565 9.37 24.31 16.65
C PHE A 565 8.01 23.62 16.73
N PHE A 566 7.30 23.72 15.62
CA PHE A 566 6.10 22.95 15.35
C PHE A 566 6.38 22.07 14.14
N GLN A 567 5.84 20.86 14.13
CA GLN A 567 5.92 20.02 12.95
C GLN A 567 5.25 20.76 11.78
N SER A 568 5.99 20.88 10.67
CA SER A 568 5.40 21.21 9.37
C SER A 568 5.23 19.92 8.60
N PHE A 569 4.46 19.97 7.50
CA PHE A 569 4.14 18.87 6.58
C PHE A 569 4.83 17.53 6.89
N GLY A 570 4.23 16.75 7.80
CA GLY A 570 4.70 15.43 8.16
C GLY A 570 3.87 14.38 7.45
N LYS A 571 4.50 13.56 6.61
CA LYS A 571 3.92 12.25 6.28
C LYS A 571 3.82 11.46 7.59
N MET A 572 2.69 10.81 7.83
CA MET A 572 2.57 9.95 9.00
C MET A 572 3.59 8.80 8.90
N LYS A 573 4.41 8.63 9.94
CA LYS A 573 5.19 7.39 10.11
C LYS A 573 4.21 6.31 10.56
N ASN A 574 4.33 5.12 9.99
CA ASN A 574 3.47 3.95 10.25
C ASN A 574 2.07 4.04 9.60
N ALA A 575 1.99 4.44 8.33
CA ALA A 575 0.75 4.37 7.53
C ALA A 575 0.22 2.93 7.25
N ASN A 576 0.71 1.95 8.02
CA ASN A 576 0.38 0.53 7.90
C ASN A 576 -0.34 0.01 9.16
N GLU A 577 -0.83 0.89 10.03
CA GLU A 577 -1.70 0.47 11.15
C GLU A 577 -2.95 -0.22 10.60
N LYS A 578 -3.39 -1.32 11.21
CA LYS A 578 -4.46 -2.19 10.68
C LYS A 578 -5.75 -1.40 10.37
N ASP A 579 -6.13 -0.47 11.23
CA ASP A 579 -7.29 0.40 11.03
C ASP A 579 -7.12 1.28 9.79
N GLN A 580 -5.93 1.86 9.59
CA GLN A 580 -5.65 2.70 8.43
C GLN A 580 -5.66 1.87 7.15
N VAL A 581 -5.02 0.70 7.13
CA VAL A 581 -5.05 -0.21 5.98
C VAL A 581 -6.48 -0.60 5.65
N THR A 582 -7.27 -0.95 6.66
CA THR A 582 -8.69 -1.32 6.48
C THR A 582 -9.50 -0.17 5.88
N GLU A 583 -9.31 1.06 6.37
CA GLU A 583 -10.00 2.24 5.86
C GLU A 583 -9.55 2.62 4.44
N VAL A 584 -8.27 2.47 4.12
CA VAL A 584 -7.74 2.63 2.76
C VAL A 584 -8.36 1.61 1.81
N LEU A 585 -8.48 0.35 2.24
CA LEU A 585 -9.14 -0.68 1.45
C LEU A 585 -10.62 -0.36 1.25
N LYS A 586 -11.36 0.01 2.31
CA LYS A 586 -12.76 0.46 2.19
C LYS A 586 -12.92 1.63 1.23
N PHE A 587 -11.97 2.57 1.24
CA PHE A 587 -11.95 3.65 0.28
C PHE A 587 -11.78 3.12 -1.14
N TYR A 588 -10.76 2.30 -1.42
CA TYR A 588 -10.58 1.75 -2.77
C TYR A 588 -11.74 0.84 -3.20
N ASP A 589 -12.42 0.19 -2.26
CA ASP A 589 -13.65 -0.57 -2.52
C ASP A 589 -14.81 0.36 -2.91
N GLU A 590 -15.02 1.46 -2.18
CA GLU A 590 -16.01 2.51 -2.52
C GLU A 590 -15.73 3.14 -3.89
N PHE A 591 -14.44 3.29 -4.23
CA PHE A 591 -13.95 3.82 -5.50
C PHE A 591 -13.43 2.72 -6.42
N SER A 592 -14.03 1.54 -6.45
CA SER A 592 -13.60 0.46 -7.36
C SER A 592 -14.35 0.50 -8.70
N GLY A 593 -13.78 -0.16 -9.72
CA GLY A 593 -14.43 -0.34 -11.01
C GLY A 593 -14.75 0.97 -11.74
N THR A 594 -16.01 1.17 -12.13
CA THR A 594 -16.43 2.37 -12.87
C THR A 594 -16.56 3.62 -11.99
N GLU A 595 -16.70 3.46 -10.67
CA GLU A 595 -16.94 4.60 -9.77
C GLU A 595 -15.70 5.49 -9.63
N ILE A 596 -14.49 4.93 -9.68
CA ILE A 596 -13.26 5.73 -9.72
C ILE A 596 -13.24 6.67 -10.92
N VAL A 597 -13.61 6.15 -12.09
CA VAL A 597 -13.57 6.89 -13.34
C VAL A 597 -14.62 8.00 -13.31
N LYS A 598 -15.85 7.70 -12.86
CA LYS A 598 -16.90 8.70 -12.68
C LYS A 598 -16.51 9.79 -11.67
N LYS A 599 -15.82 9.43 -10.59
CA LYS A 599 -15.35 10.42 -9.60
C LYS A 599 -14.29 11.32 -10.22
N ILE A 600 -13.35 10.78 -10.99
CA ILE A 600 -12.34 11.57 -11.71
C ILE A 600 -12.97 12.48 -12.78
N GLU A 601 -13.98 11.99 -13.51
CA GLU A 601 -14.79 12.81 -14.42
C GLU A 601 -15.49 13.95 -13.66
N GLY A 602 -16.12 13.64 -12.52
CA GLY A 602 -16.76 14.65 -11.67
C GLY A 602 -15.77 15.69 -11.13
N LEU A 603 -14.55 15.26 -10.80
CA LEU A 603 -13.47 16.15 -10.39
C LEU A 603 -13.05 17.09 -11.52
N SER A 604 -13.11 16.67 -12.79
CA SER A 604 -12.80 17.50 -13.96
C SER A 604 -13.71 18.72 -14.10
N GLY A 605 -14.92 18.69 -13.52
CA GLY A 605 -15.82 19.84 -13.44
C GLY A 605 -15.53 20.81 -12.28
N HIS A 606 -14.61 20.48 -11.37
CA HIS A 606 -14.28 21.32 -10.22
C HIS A 606 -13.45 22.55 -10.65
N ASN A 607 -13.61 23.69 -9.97
CA ASN A 607 -12.92 24.95 -10.26
C ASN A 607 -11.39 24.80 -10.37
N ILE A 608 -10.82 23.85 -9.63
CA ILE A 608 -9.39 23.52 -9.60
C ILE A 608 -8.87 23.06 -10.98
N LEU A 609 -9.68 22.35 -11.76
CA LEU A 609 -9.31 21.85 -13.09
C LEU A 609 -9.72 22.82 -14.22
N ARG A 610 -10.41 23.92 -13.90
CA ARG A 610 -10.65 25.02 -14.84
C ARG A 610 -9.35 25.73 -15.23
N ASP A 611 -8.48 26.01 -14.26
CA ASP A 611 -7.16 26.62 -14.50
C ASP A 611 -6.30 25.74 -15.42
N GLN A 612 -6.40 24.42 -15.25
CA GLN A 612 -5.76 23.46 -16.13
C GLN A 612 -6.30 23.56 -17.56
N LYS A 613 -7.63 23.61 -17.73
CA LYS A 613 -8.26 23.74 -19.06
C LYS A 613 -7.84 25.03 -19.76
N GLU A 614 -7.82 26.15 -19.05
CA GLU A 614 -7.41 27.46 -19.59
C GLU A 614 -5.92 27.46 -20.01
N PHE A 615 -5.04 26.86 -19.20
CA PHE A 615 -3.62 26.78 -19.53
C PHE A 615 -3.32 25.80 -20.68
N LEU A 616 -3.96 24.62 -20.71
CA LEU A 616 -3.82 23.67 -21.82
C LEU A 616 -4.23 24.33 -23.15
N LYS A 617 -5.31 25.13 -23.13
CA LYS A 617 -5.78 25.87 -24.32
C LYS A 617 -4.73 26.83 -24.86
N LEU A 618 -3.93 27.47 -24.00
CA LEU A 618 -2.81 28.32 -24.44
C LEU A 618 -1.74 27.52 -25.20
N PHE A 619 -1.49 26.27 -24.80
CA PHE A 619 -0.62 25.33 -25.51
C PHE A 619 -1.31 24.64 -26.70
N GLY A 620 -2.50 25.08 -27.13
CA GLY A 620 -3.21 24.44 -28.23
C GLY A 620 -3.65 22.99 -27.92
N LEU A 621 -3.79 22.66 -26.64
CA LEU A 621 -4.26 21.38 -26.13
C LEU A 621 -5.64 21.55 -25.50
N ALA A 622 -6.51 20.57 -25.66
CA ALA A 622 -7.72 20.45 -24.88
C ALA A 622 -7.88 19.01 -24.41
N ARG A 623 -8.15 18.81 -23.12
CA ARG A 623 -8.42 17.48 -22.56
C ARG A 623 -9.92 17.20 -22.64
N GLN A 624 -10.31 16.02 -23.11
CA GLN A 624 -11.69 15.57 -23.01
C GLN A 624 -12.09 15.38 -21.54
N GLU A 625 -13.30 15.82 -21.19
CA GLU A 625 -13.81 15.71 -19.81
C GLU A 625 -14.33 14.29 -19.49
N SER A 626 -14.78 13.57 -20.52
CA SER A 626 -15.21 12.18 -20.38
C SER A 626 -14.08 11.20 -20.65
N ALA A 627 -14.03 10.16 -19.85
CA ALA A 627 -13.20 8.99 -20.03
C ALA A 627 -13.47 8.29 -21.37
N LYS A 628 -12.44 7.70 -21.94
CA LYS A 628 -12.57 6.89 -23.15
C LYS A 628 -13.39 5.65 -22.84
N LYS A 629 -14.47 5.47 -23.60
CA LYS A 629 -15.29 4.26 -23.57
C LYS A 629 -14.78 3.26 -24.60
N LEU A 630 -14.65 2.00 -24.20
CA LEU A 630 -14.20 0.89 -25.03
C LEU A 630 -15.24 -0.23 -25.01
N GLU A 631 -15.45 -0.87 -26.15
CA GLU A 631 -16.25 -2.09 -26.24
C GLU A 631 -15.37 -3.30 -25.91
N ALA A 632 -15.71 -4.02 -24.85
CA ALA A 632 -15.06 -5.25 -24.45
C ALA A 632 -15.97 -6.45 -24.72
N LYS A 633 -15.36 -7.62 -24.92
CA LYS A 633 -16.05 -8.90 -25.05
C LYS A 633 -15.82 -9.72 -23.80
N ILE A 634 -16.89 -10.17 -23.15
CA ILE A 634 -16.80 -11.19 -22.10
C ILE A 634 -16.65 -12.55 -22.79
N LEU A 635 -15.58 -13.26 -22.47
CA LEU A 635 -15.38 -14.63 -22.93
C LEU A 635 -16.33 -15.57 -22.19
N GLU A 636 -16.77 -16.64 -22.86
CA GLU A 636 -17.58 -17.68 -22.20
C GLU A 636 -16.78 -18.34 -21.07
N GLU A 637 -17.46 -18.64 -19.97
CA GLU A 637 -16.83 -19.30 -18.83
C GLU A 637 -16.43 -20.74 -19.20
N PRO A 638 -15.20 -21.18 -18.86
CA PRO A 638 -14.79 -22.55 -19.14
C PRO A 638 -15.54 -23.55 -18.26
N SER A 639 -15.75 -24.77 -18.76
CA SER A 639 -16.30 -25.86 -17.96
C SER A 639 -15.25 -26.46 -17.03
N LEU A 640 -15.52 -26.52 -15.73
CA LEU A 640 -14.66 -27.22 -14.76
C LEU A 640 -15.11 -28.67 -14.58
N ARG A 641 -14.18 -29.61 -14.77
CA ARG A 641 -14.42 -31.04 -14.57
C ARG A 641 -13.74 -31.53 -13.29
N PHE A 642 -14.54 -32.13 -12.41
CA PHE A 642 -14.12 -32.92 -11.26
C PHE A 642 -14.35 -34.40 -11.55
N CYS A 643 -13.90 -35.29 -10.66
CA CYS A 643 -13.93 -36.75 -10.88
C CYS A 643 -15.33 -37.25 -11.34
N GLU A 644 -16.38 -36.90 -10.60
CA GLU A 644 -17.75 -37.40 -10.83
C GLU A 644 -18.71 -36.32 -11.35
N GLN A 645 -18.32 -35.03 -11.33
CA GLN A 645 -19.23 -33.91 -11.55
C GLN A 645 -18.58 -32.77 -12.34
N GLN A 646 -19.37 -32.06 -13.14
CA GLN A 646 -19.00 -30.75 -13.68
C GLN A 646 -19.44 -29.67 -12.69
N SER A 647 -18.59 -28.68 -12.44
CA SER A 647 -18.95 -27.50 -11.66
C SER A 647 -19.16 -26.31 -12.59
N THR A 648 -20.20 -25.54 -12.33
CA THR A 648 -20.46 -24.28 -13.02
C THR A 648 -19.61 -23.20 -12.38
N ILE A 649 -18.83 -22.49 -13.20
CA ILE A 649 -18.26 -21.21 -12.80
C ILE A 649 -19.41 -20.20 -12.74
N ASN A 650 -19.38 -19.30 -11.77
CA ASN A 650 -20.28 -18.15 -11.69
C ASN A 650 -19.44 -16.90 -11.47
N ASP A 651 -19.43 -15.98 -12.43
CA ASP A 651 -18.64 -14.75 -12.42
C ASP A 651 -17.15 -15.00 -12.13
N GLY A 652 -16.59 -16.02 -12.79
CA GLY A 652 -15.19 -16.43 -12.60
C GLY A 652 -14.89 -17.13 -11.27
N SER A 653 -15.90 -17.37 -10.43
CA SER A 653 -15.76 -18.02 -9.13
C SER A 653 -16.37 -19.43 -9.12
N TRP A 654 -15.80 -20.31 -8.31
CA TRP A 654 -16.28 -21.67 -8.10
C TRP A 654 -15.89 -22.12 -6.69
N ASN A 655 -16.49 -23.20 -6.19
CA ASN A 655 -16.15 -23.77 -4.89
C ASN A 655 -15.99 -25.29 -5.00
N LEU A 656 -15.33 -25.87 -3.99
CA LEU A 656 -15.10 -27.31 -3.90
C LEU A 656 -16.26 -28.05 -3.19
N MET A 657 -17.38 -27.38 -2.88
CA MET A 657 -18.44 -28.01 -2.09
C MET A 657 -19.03 -29.21 -2.82
N ARG A 658 -19.06 -30.37 -2.14
CA ARG A 658 -19.63 -31.63 -2.64
C ARG A 658 -18.99 -32.19 -3.92
N VAL A 659 -17.79 -31.73 -4.29
CA VAL A 659 -17.01 -32.31 -5.40
C VAL A 659 -15.77 -33.04 -4.89
N LYS A 660 -15.35 -34.09 -5.60
CA LYS A 660 -14.08 -34.80 -5.36
C LYS A 660 -13.03 -34.34 -6.36
N PHE A 661 -11.76 -34.33 -5.97
CA PHE A 661 -10.68 -34.01 -6.91
C PHE A 661 -10.64 -35.01 -8.07
N ASP A 662 -10.33 -34.55 -9.28
CA ASP A 662 -10.19 -35.42 -10.48
C ASP A 662 -9.15 -36.52 -10.25
N ARG A 663 -8.04 -36.16 -9.57
CA ARG A 663 -7.00 -37.08 -9.12
C ARG A 663 -6.75 -36.81 -7.63
N PRO A 664 -7.48 -37.48 -6.72
CA PRO A 664 -7.25 -37.30 -5.30
C PRO A 664 -5.88 -37.83 -4.90
N ALA A 665 -5.22 -37.15 -3.96
CA ALA A 665 -3.96 -37.60 -3.40
C ALA A 665 -4.19 -38.64 -2.28
N THR A 666 -3.21 -39.53 -2.11
CA THR A 666 -3.14 -40.46 -0.99
C THR A 666 -2.21 -39.89 0.09
N MET A 667 -2.72 -39.78 1.31
CA MET A 667 -1.94 -39.47 2.51
C MET A 667 -1.76 -40.76 3.29
N ALA A 668 -0.63 -41.45 3.07
CA ALA A 668 -0.37 -42.75 3.70
C ALA A 668 -0.13 -42.63 5.20
N SER A 669 0.52 -41.57 5.67
CA SER A 669 0.79 -41.33 7.09
C SER A 669 0.86 -39.83 7.42
N PHE A 670 0.61 -39.46 8.67
CA PHE A 670 0.72 -38.08 9.10
C PHE A 670 1.09 -37.93 10.59
N GLY A 671 1.74 -36.83 10.95
CA GLY A 671 1.98 -36.44 12.34
C GLY A 671 1.28 -35.12 12.68
N ILE A 672 0.95 -34.91 13.95
CA ILE A 672 0.37 -33.66 14.43
C ILE A 672 1.27 -33.08 15.52
N ILE A 673 1.58 -31.78 15.43
CA ILE A 673 2.23 -31.01 16.48
C ILE A 673 1.24 -29.96 16.96
N ASP A 674 0.79 -30.08 18.20
CA ASP A 674 -0.15 -29.15 18.83
C ASP A 674 0.56 -28.31 19.89
N PHE A 675 0.86 -27.06 19.54
CA PHE A 675 1.38 -26.05 20.48
C PHE A 675 0.26 -25.32 21.22
N THR A 676 -0.99 -25.74 21.04
CA THR A 676 -2.12 -25.16 21.76
C THR A 676 -2.41 -25.99 23.00
N ASP A 677 -2.34 -25.37 24.19
CA ASP A 677 -2.64 -26.04 25.48
C ASP A 677 -4.14 -26.41 25.64
N ARG A 678 -4.92 -26.52 24.54
CA ARG A 678 -6.38 -26.70 24.56
C ARG A 678 -6.83 -27.80 23.60
N SER A 679 -7.98 -28.42 23.90
CA SER A 679 -8.68 -29.42 23.08
C SER A 679 -9.12 -28.96 21.66
N GLY A 680 -8.79 -27.73 21.26
CA GLY A 680 -9.15 -27.14 19.97
C GLY A 680 -8.42 -27.77 18.79
N GLY A 681 -7.15 -28.18 18.96
CA GLY A 681 -6.36 -28.84 17.91
C GLY A 681 -6.99 -30.15 17.45
N LYS A 682 -7.38 -31.00 18.40
CA LYS A 682 -8.11 -32.25 18.14
C LYS A 682 -9.33 -32.02 17.21
N ARG A 683 -10.28 -31.16 17.64
CA ARG A 683 -11.48 -30.88 16.84
C ARG A 683 -11.16 -30.33 15.45
N PHE A 684 -10.13 -29.50 15.34
CA PHE A 684 -9.71 -28.91 14.06
C PHE A 684 -9.16 -29.97 13.09
N PHE A 685 -8.25 -30.83 13.53
CA PHE A 685 -7.67 -31.88 12.69
C PHE A 685 -8.68 -32.96 12.31
N SER A 686 -9.55 -33.35 13.24
CA SER A 686 -10.72 -34.18 12.96
C SER A 686 -11.60 -33.63 11.82
N ASN A 687 -11.77 -32.30 11.75
CA ASN A 687 -12.52 -31.66 10.67
C ASN A 687 -11.73 -31.64 9.36
N ILE A 688 -10.42 -31.38 9.38
CA ILE A 688 -9.56 -31.44 8.19
C ILE A 688 -9.63 -32.83 7.56
N LEU A 689 -9.41 -33.88 8.35
CA LEU A 689 -9.43 -35.26 7.86
C LEU A 689 -10.80 -35.60 7.25
N ARG A 690 -11.90 -35.13 7.87
CA ARG A 690 -13.25 -35.30 7.30
C ARG A 690 -13.38 -34.60 5.94
N VAL A 691 -12.87 -33.38 5.81
CA VAL A 691 -12.91 -32.61 4.56
C VAL A 691 -12.06 -33.28 3.48
N CYS A 692 -10.83 -33.71 3.79
CA CYS A 692 -9.96 -34.47 2.88
C CYS A 692 -10.67 -35.71 2.34
N LYS A 693 -11.28 -36.52 3.24
CA LYS A 693 -12.06 -37.70 2.85
C LYS A 693 -13.25 -37.34 1.95
N SER A 694 -13.95 -36.24 2.24
CA SER A 694 -15.10 -35.79 1.43
C SER A 694 -14.72 -35.36 0.01
N HIS A 695 -13.47 -34.91 -0.20
CA HIS A 695 -12.93 -34.58 -1.52
C HIS A 695 -12.23 -35.78 -2.21
N GLY A 696 -12.38 -36.98 -1.66
CA GLY A 696 -11.86 -38.22 -2.24
C GLY A 696 -10.39 -38.50 -1.92
N MET A 697 -9.72 -37.70 -1.08
CA MET A 697 -8.35 -38.03 -0.66
C MET A 697 -8.35 -39.33 0.13
N GLU A 698 -7.45 -40.23 -0.23
CA GLU A 698 -7.23 -41.47 0.51
C GLU A 698 -6.46 -41.14 1.78
N LEU A 699 -7.06 -41.45 2.93
CA LEU A 699 -6.44 -41.27 4.24
C LEU A 699 -5.92 -42.62 4.74
N PRO A 700 -4.99 -42.64 5.72
CA PRO A 700 -4.52 -43.88 6.29
C PRO A 700 -5.74 -44.64 6.81
N THR A 701 -5.91 -45.86 6.31
CA THR A 701 -7.00 -46.72 6.76
C THR A 701 -6.87 -46.90 8.26
N ASN A 702 -7.99 -46.83 8.96
CA ASN A 702 -8.13 -47.16 10.38
C ASN A 702 -7.79 -46.08 11.44
N ILE A 703 -7.38 -44.86 11.08
CA ILE A 703 -7.46 -43.73 12.03
C ILE A 703 -8.85 -43.11 11.97
N SER A 704 -9.62 -43.26 13.05
CA SER A 704 -10.81 -42.44 13.24
C SER A 704 -10.40 -41.07 13.81
N GLY A 705 -11.21 -40.02 13.61
CA GLY A 705 -10.94 -38.71 14.21
C GLY A 705 -10.82 -38.74 15.75
N ARG A 706 -11.20 -39.83 16.42
CA ARG A 706 -11.01 -39.97 17.88
C ARG A 706 -9.57 -40.35 18.26
N ASP A 707 -8.79 -40.93 17.35
CA ASP A 707 -7.50 -41.60 17.60
C ASP A 707 -6.29 -40.75 17.19
N GLU A 708 -6.51 -39.57 16.60
CA GLU A 708 -5.45 -38.64 16.19
C GLU A 708 -4.51 -38.22 17.33
N GLY A 709 -4.96 -38.35 18.59
CA GLY A 709 -4.14 -38.10 19.77
C GLY A 709 -2.91 -39.02 19.88
N ILE A 710 -2.95 -40.20 19.25
CA ILE A 710 -1.85 -41.17 19.25
C ILE A 710 -0.67 -40.65 18.41
N VAL A 711 -0.97 -39.98 17.31
CA VAL A 711 0.03 -39.36 16.41
C VAL A 711 0.24 -37.86 16.70
N THR A 712 -0.25 -37.38 17.84
CA THR A 712 -0.12 -35.98 18.25
C THR A 712 1.00 -35.80 19.28
N GLU A 713 1.96 -34.94 18.95
CA GLU A 713 2.87 -34.33 19.90
C GLU A 713 2.25 -33.07 20.49
N ARG A 714 1.93 -33.11 21.79
CA ARG A 714 1.38 -31.96 22.52
C ARG A 714 2.49 -31.32 23.33
N VAL A 715 2.67 -30.02 23.15
CA VAL A 715 3.71 -29.27 23.84
C VAL A 715 3.05 -28.41 24.92
N ALA A 716 3.24 -28.79 26.18
CA ALA A 716 2.79 -27.99 27.31
C ALA A 716 3.77 -26.82 27.53
N VAL A 717 3.26 -25.59 27.42
CA VAL A 717 3.89 -24.35 27.90
C VAL A 717 5.05 -23.78 27.08
N ASN A 718 4.84 -22.54 26.61
CA ASN A 718 5.77 -21.58 26.01
C ASN A 718 6.64 -22.11 24.87
N GLY A 719 6.05 -22.11 23.65
CA GLY A 719 6.73 -22.39 22.39
C GLY A 719 7.87 -21.41 22.08
N HIS A 720 9.00 -21.58 22.78
CA HIS A 720 10.28 -21.04 22.35
C HIS A 720 10.74 -21.82 21.11
N ALA A 721 11.29 -21.08 20.15
CA ALA A 721 11.83 -21.58 18.88
C ALA A 721 12.75 -22.81 19.05
N ASP A 722 13.42 -22.91 20.20
CA ASP A 722 14.42 -23.92 20.51
C ASP A 722 13.83 -25.34 20.61
N ASN A 723 12.55 -25.49 20.93
CA ASN A 723 11.90 -26.81 21.08
C ASN A 723 11.22 -27.31 19.81
N ILE A 724 11.10 -26.50 18.75
CA ILE A 724 10.36 -26.87 17.53
C ILE A 724 11.04 -28.07 16.83
N GLY A 725 12.37 -28.14 16.81
CA GLY A 725 13.11 -29.26 16.24
C GLY A 725 12.76 -30.59 16.92
N GLN A 726 12.85 -30.62 18.25
CA GLN A 726 12.49 -31.80 19.04
C GLN A 726 11.03 -32.22 18.83
N CYS A 727 10.11 -31.26 18.69
CA CYS A 727 8.70 -31.56 18.44
C CYS A 727 8.48 -32.25 17.08
N PHE A 728 9.24 -31.86 16.06
CA PHE A 728 9.20 -32.53 14.75
C PHE A 728 9.74 -33.96 14.85
N GLU A 729 10.87 -34.16 15.51
CA GLU A 729 11.44 -35.49 15.74
C GLU A 729 10.46 -36.39 16.51
N ASN A 730 9.88 -35.87 17.61
CA ASN A 730 8.90 -36.59 18.42
C ASN A 730 7.62 -36.92 17.62
N ALA A 731 7.11 -35.98 16.82
CA ALA A 731 5.93 -36.22 16.01
C ALA A 731 6.18 -37.25 14.90
N ILE A 732 7.36 -37.22 14.27
CA ILE A 732 7.77 -38.23 13.29
C ILE A 732 7.90 -39.59 13.97
N ALA A 733 8.57 -39.66 15.13
CA ALA A 733 8.74 -40.89 15.89
C ALA A 733 7.38 -41.49 16.28
N LYS A 734 6.46 -40.68 16.83
CA LYS A 734 5.08 -41.12 17.15
C LYS A 734 4.31 -41.61 15.93
N ALA A 735 4.45 -40.92 14.80
CA ALA A 735 3.82 -41.36 13.56
C ALA A 735 4.40 -42.72 13.10
N LYS A 736 5.71 -42.93 13.15
CA LYS A 736 6.34 -44.22 12.85
C LYS A 736 5.92 -45.31 13.84
N ASP A 737 5.94 -45.03 15.13
CA ASP A 737 5.53 -45.97 16.18
C ASP A 737 4.10 -46.46 15.96
N PHE A 738 3.20 -45.58 15.54
CA PHE A 738 1.83 -45.95 15.22
C PHE A 738 1.72 -46.68 13.88
N PHE A 739 2.16 -46.06 12.79
CA PHE A 739 1.92 -46.56 11.43
C PHE A 739 2.83 -47.72 11.02
N TRP A 740 4.09 -47.72 11.45
CA TRP A 740 5.08 -48.71 11.01
C TRP A 740 5.22 -49.84 12.00
N TYR A 741 5.23 -49.53 13.29
CA TYR A 741 5.51 -50.49 14.35
C TYR A 741 4.28 -51.01 15.08
N ASP A 742 3.11 -50.42 14.84
CA ASP A 742 1.87 -50.76 15.53
C ASP A 742 2.04 -50.85 17.06
N SER A 743 2.71 -49.88 17.67
CA SER A 743 2.98 -49.86 19.11
C SER A 743 1.69 -49.86 19.96
N SER A 744 0.59 -49.32 19.41
CA SER A 744 -0.75 -49.38 20.01
C SER A 744 -1.43 -50.75 19.88
N SER A 745 -0.83 -51.71 19.16
CA SER A 745 -1.45 -52.99 18.75
C SER A 745 -2.77 -52.81 17.99
N PHE A 746 -2.99 -51.65 17.40
CA PHE A 746 -4.23 -51.30 16.70
C PHE A 746 -4.38 -52.15 15.44
N PHE A 747 -3.34 -52.25 14.62
CA PHE A 747 -3.36 -53.04 13.38
C PHE A 747 -3.52 -54.54 13.71
N ARG A 748 -2.77 -55.02 14.71
CA ARG A 748 -2.82 -56.41 15.19
C ARG A 748 -4.18 -56.81 15.77
N GLN A 749 -4.79 -55.95 16.60
CA GLN A 749 -6.11 -56.19 17.19
C GLN A 749 -7.22 -56.21 16.12
N ASN A 750 -7.11 -55.31 15.14
CA ASN A 750 -8.12 -55.18 14.09
C ASN A 750 -7.82 -56.01 12.84
N LYS A 751 -6.79 -56.87 12.86
CA LYS A 751 -6.44 -57.80 11.78
C LYS A 751 -6.26 -57.12 10.41
N VAL A 752 -5.58 -55.99 10.41
CA VAL A 752 -5.31 -55.16 9.22
C VAL A 752 -3.86 -54.72 9.21
N TRP A 753 -3.39 -54.22 8.07
CA TRP A 753 -2.01 -53.75 7.89
C TRP A 753 -1.96 -52.29 7.45
N HIS A 754 -0.84 -51.62 7.72
CA HIS A 754 -0.63 -50.26 7.26
C HIS A 754 -0.20 -50.23 5.79
N LYS A 755 -0.99 -49.56 4.93
CA LYS A 755 -0.68 -49.36 3.52
C LYS A 755 0.24 -48.15 3.32
N THR A 756 1.36 -48.37 2.65
CA THR A 756 2.35 -47.34 2.30
C THR A 756 3.02 -47.70 0.96
N ARG A 757 4.06 -46.95 0.58
CA ARG A 757 4.96 -47.32 -0.52
C ARG A 757 6.35 -47.64 0.00
N VAL A 758 7.04 -48.53 -0.70
CA VAL A 758 8.43 -48.88 -0.42
C VAL A 758 9.27 -48.81 -1.69
N PHE A 759 10.52 -48.41 -1.55
CA PHE A 759 11.51 -48.38 -2.61
C PHE A 759 12.13 -49.77 -2.75
N HIS A 760 11.66 -50.52 -3.74
CA HIS A 760 12.07 -51.90 -3.99
C HIS A 760 12.35 -52.08 -5.49
N ASN A 761 13.50 -52.70 -5.83
CA ASN A 761 13.97 -52.86 -7.22
C ASN A 761 14.01 -51.54 -8.03
N ASN A 762 14.56 -50.48 -7.43
CA ASN A 762 14.68 -49.14 -8.02
C ASN A 762 13.34 -48.46 -8.39
N GLN A 763 12.22 -48.92 -7.84
CA GLN A 763 10.90 -48.32 -8.06
C GLN A 763 10.12 -48.23 -6.75
N TRP A 764 9.24 -47.23 -6.64
CA TRP A 764 8.27 -47.16 -5.54
C TRP A 764 7.11 -48.12 -5.83
N LYS A 765 6.92 -49.10 -4.96
CA LYS A 765 5.83 -50.09 -5.03
C LYS A 765 4.90 -49.94 -3.83
N ASP A 766 3.61 -50.22 -4.02
CA ASP A 766 2.65 -50.32 -2.91
C ASP A 766 3.00 -51.52 -2.02
N ALA A 767 2.98 -51.31 -0.71
CA ALA A 767 3.29 -52.31 0.30
C ALA A 767 2.35 -52.22 1.49
N LEU A 768 2.13 -53.34 2.15
CA LEU A 768 1.58 -53.37 3.51
C LEU A 768 2.70 -53.70 4.51
N LEU A 769 2.71 -53.02 5.63
CA LEU A 769 3.71 -53.23 6.68
C LEU A 769 3.26 -54.30 7.67
N ILE A 770 4.13 -55.28 7.94
CA ILE A 770 4.01 -56.27 9.00
C ILE A 770 4.84 -55.78 10.19
N PRO A 771 4.21 -55.41 11.31
CA PRO A 771 4.95 -54.94 12.48
C PRO A 771 5.82 -56.06 13.06
N PRO A 772 7.04 -55.74 13.55
CA PRO A 772 7.95 -56.74 14.08
C PRO A 772 7.37 -57.43 15.33
N PRO A 773 7.66 -58.73 15.54
CA PRO A 773 7.12 -59.49 16.67
C PRO A 773 7.63 -59.03 18.05
N ASP A 774 8.87 -58.53 18.12
CA ASP A 774 9.61 -58.27 19.37
C ASP A 774 9.78 -56.77 19.73
N ASN A 775 8.96 -55.87 19.18
CA ASN A 775 9.13 -54.40 19.32
C ASN A 775 10.54 -53.89 18.90
N ARG A 776 11.31 -54.66 18.12
CA ARG A 776 12.61 -54.22 17.60
C ARG A 776 12.39 -53.11 16.58
N GLN A 777 12.65 -51.87 16.97
CA GLN A 777 12.62 -50.71 16.07
C GLN A 777 13.75 -50.83 15.04
N GLY A 778 13.44 -50.54 13.77
CA GLY A 778 14.42 -50.42 12.68
C GLY A 778 14.15 -51.30 11.46
N GLU A 779 13.47 -52.43 11.64
CA GLU A 779 13.12 -53.37 10.57
C GLU A 779 11.63 -53.69 10.59
N VAL A 780 11.02 -53.73 9.40
CA VAL A 780 9.59 -54.00 9.21
C VAL A 780 9.43 -55.06 8.12
N GLY A 781 8.52 -56.00 8.33
CA GLY A 781 8.16 -56.98 7.29
C GLY A 781 7.30 -56.31 6.22
N LEU A 782 7.42 -56.74 4.97
CA LEU A 782 6.69 -56.15 3.85
C LEU A 782 5.84 -57.20 3.13
N ILE A 783 4.61 -56.82 2.81
CA ILE A 783 3.74 -57.52 1.86
C ILE A 783 3.73 -56.69 0.58
N LEU A 784 4.37 -57.20 -0.47
CA LEU A 784 4.33 -56.59 -1.80
C LEU A 784 3.15 -57.14 -2.61
N LYS A 785 2.57 -56.26 -3.44
CA LYS A 785 1.44 -56.63 -4.28
C LYS A 785 1.87 -57.66 -5.33
N ASN A 786 1.14 -58.76 -5.45
CA ASN A 786 1.39 -59.87 -6.40
C ASN A 786 2.72 -60.64 -6.22
N GLU A 787 3.37 -60.54 -5.06
CA GLU A 787 4.60 -61.30 -4.75
C GLU A 787 4.38 -62.24 -3.55
N PRO A 788 5.20 -63.28 -3.35
CA PRO A 788 5.16 -64.09 -2.15
C PRO A 788 5.32 -63.23 -0.89
N THR A 789 4.60 -63.58 0.17
CA THR A 789 4.52 -62.74 1.39
C THR A 789 5.31 -63.32 2.54
N HIS A 790 5.31 -64.65 2.70
CA HIS A 790 5.91 -65.35 3.82
C HIS A 790 6.62 -66.62 3.36
N ASN A 791 7.75 -66.91 3.98
CA ASN A 791 8.35 -68.23 4.00
C ASN A 791 7.73 -69.00 5.16
N ILE A 792 7.03 -70.09 4.85
CA ILE A 792 6.33 -70.92 5.83
C ILE A 792 6.96 -72.31 5.92
N THR A 793 6.97 -72.90 7.12
CA THR A 793 7.43 -74.28 7.34
C THR A 793 6.26 -75.19 7.65
N ILE A 794 6.08 -76.24 6.84
CA ILE A 794 5.02 -77.24 6.98
C ILE A 794 5.67 -78.62 6.99
N LYS A 795 5.51 -79.38 8.07
CA LYS A 795 6.08 -80.73 8.22
C LYS A 795 7.60 -80.72 7.95
N GLY A 796 8.30 -79.70 8.44
CA GLY A 796 9.75 -79.51 8.22
C GLY A 796 10.18 -79.06 6.82
N VAL A 797 9.27 -78.81 5.87
CA VAL A 797 9.61 -78.27 4.54
C VAL A 797 9.28 -76.78 4.48
N GLN A 798 10.26 -75.96 4.10
CA GLN A 798 10.09 -74.52 3.90
C GLN A 798 9.57 -74.22 2.49
N GLN A 799 8.50 -73.45 2.38
CA GLN A 799 7.88 -73.05 1.11
C GLN A 799 7.48 -71.57 1.14
N GLN A 800 7.40 -70.95 -0.04
CA GLN A 800 6.91 -69.58 -0.18
C GLN A 800 5.37 -69.57 -0.31
N ALA A 801 4.73 -68.61 0.35
CA ALA A 801 3.29 -68.48 0.34
C ALA A 801 2.82 -67.02 0.30
N ARG A 802 1.65 -66.80 -0.29
CA ARG A 802 0.91 -65.54 -0.24
C ARG A 802 -0.12 -65.58 0.89
N LEU A 803 -0.06 -64.60 1.77
CA LEU A 803 -1.02 -64.39 2.83
C LEU A 803 -2.34 -63.96 2.20
N MET A 804 -3.39 -64.71 2.49
CA MET A 804 -4.77 -64.49 2.08
C MET A 804 -5.63 -64.43 3.33
N ILE A 805 -6.69 -63.61 3.30
CA ILE A 805 -7.60 -63.44 4.42
C ILE A 805 -8.87 -64.24 4.14
N GLY A 806 -9.13 -65.24 4.98
CA GLY A 806 -10.40 -65.94 4.99
C GLY A 806 -11.46 -65.03 5.59
N THR A 807 -12.47 -64.70 4.78
CA THR A 807 -13.58 -63.82 5.18
C THR A 807 -14.92 -64.52 5.00
N THR A 808 -15.92 -64.13 5.79
CA THR A 808 -17.32 -64.54 5.61
C THR A 808 -18.17 -63.30 5.33
N ASN A 809 -18.92 -63.27 4.23
CA ASN A 809 -19.85 -62.17 3.98
C ASN A 809 -21.19 -62.37 4.72
N ARG A 810 -22.09 -61.38 4.64
CA ARG A 810 -23.44 -61.46 5.26
C ARG A 810 -24.30 -62.63 4.76
N LYS A 811 -23.99 -63.22 3.60
CA LYS A 811 -24.67 -64.40 3.05
C LYS A 811 -24.05 -65.72 3.52
N GLN A 812 -23.10 -65.67 4.46
CA GLN A 812 -22.33 -66.81 4.94
C GLN A 812 -21.44 -67.47 3.86
N GLU A 813 -21.16 -66.77 2.76
CA GLU A 813 -20.21 -67.23 1.75
C GLU A 813 -18.79 -66.96 2.24
N ARG A 814 -17.95 -68.00 2.22
CA ARG A 814 -16.53 -67.88 2.53
C ARG A 814 -15.77 -67.43 1.28
N LYS A 815 -14.94 -66.40 1.42
CA LYS A 815 -14.08 -65.88 0.35
C LYS A 815 -12.67 -65.64 0.86
N LEU A 816 -11.69 -65.93 0.00
CA LEU A 816 -10.30 -65.54 0.21
C LEU A 816 -10.09 -64.17 -0.41
N VAL A 817 -9.58 -63.23 0.37
CA VAL A 817 -9.36 -61.84 -0.05
C VAL A 817 -7.90 -61.50 0.17
N ASP A 818 -7.31 -60.79 -0.77
CA ASP A 818 -5.95 -60.28 -0.62
C ASP A 818 -5.88 -59.24 0.52
N PRO A 819 -4.82 -59.22 1.36
CA PRO A 819 -4.65 -58.20 2.40
C PRO A 819 -4.74 -56.75 1.88
N PHE A 820 -4.39 -56.48 0.62
CA PHE A 820 -4.53 -55.15 0.00
C PHE A 820 -5.98 -54.73 -0.24
N ASP A 821 -6.89 -55.69 -0.27
CA ASP A 821 -8.32 -55.52 -0.51
C ASP A 821 -9.15 -55.65 0.78
N PHE A 822 -8.50 -55.77 1.94
CA PHE A 822 -9.14 -55.92 3.25
C PHE A 822 -8.94 -54.69 4.15
N PHE A 823 -10.03 -54.15 4.68
CA PHE A 823 -10.05 -52.86 5.39
C PHE A 823 -10.80 -52.95 6.71
N TYR A 824 -10.43 -52.10 7.67
CA TYR A 824 -11.17 -51.94 8.93
C TYR A 824 -11.73 -50.52 9.08
N ILE A 825 -13.03 -50.41 9.32
CA ILE A 825 -13.69 -49.13 9.53
C ILE A 825 -13.84 -48.89 11.03
N GLY A 826 -12.81 -48.27 11.63
CA GLY A 826 -12.79 -47.99 13.07
C GLY A 826 -13.97 -47.18 13.60
N SER A 827 -14.63 -46.35 12.77
CA SER A 827 -15.84 -45.63 13.20
C SER A 827 -17.08 -46.52 13.39
N ARG A 828 -17.11 -47.69 12.75
CA ARG A 828 -18.23 -48.65 12.78
C ARG A 828 -17.84 -49.96 13.47
N GLY A 829 -16.55 -50.24 13.64
CA GLY A 829 -16.06 -51.49 14.22
C GLY A 829 -16.26 -52.71 13.32
N ILE A 830 -16.23 -52.53 12.00
CA ILE A 830 -16.50 -53.57 11.00
C ILE A 830 -15.35 -53.70 10.01
N HIS A 831 -15.24 -54.87 9.38
CA HIS A 831 -14.35 -55.09 8.24
C HIS A 831 -15.10 -54.95 6.91
N GLU A 832 -14.41 -54.42 5.91
CA GLU A 832 -14.88 -54.37 4.53
C GLU A 832 -13.82 -55.01 3.62
N ALA A 833 -14.28 -55.70 2.57
CA ALA A 833 -13.41 -56.26 1.55
C ALA A 833 -13.84 -55.82 0.15
N ILE A 834 -12.87 -55.55 -0.73
CA ILE A 834 -13.14 -55.41 -2.17
C ILE A 834 -13.27 -56.82 -2.75
N ILE A 835 -14.49 -57.18 -3.17
CA ILE A 835 -14.79 -58.53 -3.65
C ILE A 835 -14.74 -58.61 -5.18
N SER A 836 -14.95 -57.48 -5.86
CA SER A 836 -14.75 -57.38 -7.31
C SER A 836 -14.30 -55.99 -7.70
N ARG A 837 -13.36 -55.92 -8.66
CA ARG A 837 -12.91 -54.68 -9.29
C ARG A 837 -13.34 -54.69 -10.74
N ASN A 838 -14.25 -53.79 -11.12
CA ASN A 838 -14.57 -53.50 -12.52
C ASN A 838 -13.91 -52.17 -12.91
N GLU A 839 -13.74 -51.90 -14.22
CA GLU A 839 -13.10 -50.68 -14.74
C GLU A 839 -13.74 -49.36 -14.28
N ARG A 840 -14.96 -49.39 -13.73
CA ARG A 840 -15.72 -48.22 -13.29
C ARG A 840 -16.07 -48.20 -11.81
N GLU A 841 -15.95 -49.31 -11.09
CA GLU A 841 -16.45 -49.42 -9.71
C GLU A 841 -15.74 -50.54 -8.92
N GLU A 842 -15.35 -50.23 -7.68
CA GLU A 842 -14.91 -51.21 -6.69
C GLU A 842 -16.11 -51.61 -5.82
N VAL A 843 -16.51 -52.88 -5.85
CA VAL A 843 -17.60 -53.36 -5.00
C VAL A 843 -17.02 -53.75 -3.64
N ARG A 844 -17.37 -52.97 -2.62
CA ARG A 844 -17.02 -53.23 -1.21
C ARG A 844 -18.19 -53.89 -0.50
N GLU A 845 -17.93 -55.00 0.17
CA GLU A 845 -18.91 -55.65 1.05
C GLU A 845 -18.39 -55.69 2.49
N GLU A 846 -19.33 -55.62 3.43
CA GLU A 846 -19.06 -55.86 4.85
C GLU A 846 -18.82 -57.37 5.06
N VAL A 847 -17.70 -57.69 5.69
CA VAL A 847 -17.23 -59.06 5.90
C VAL A 847 -16.78 -59.28 7.33
N GLU A 848 -16.79 -60.54 7.78
CA GLU A 848 -16.20 -60.96 9.05
C GLU A 848 -14.85 -61.64 8.79
N PHE A 849 -13.85 -61.31 9.62
CA PHE A 849 -12.55 -61.99 9.60
C PHE A 849 -12.70 -63.40 10.20
N ASN A 850 -12.28 -64.43 9.46
CA ASN A 850 -12.26 -65.81 9.96
C ASN A 850 -10.86 -66.23 10.42
N THR A 851 -9.90 -66.24 9.48
CA THR A 851 -8.56 -66.78 9.70
C THR A 851 -7.59 -66.25 8.64
N GLU A 852 -6.31 -66.25 8.98
CA GLU A 852 -5.21 -66.08 8.02
C GLU A 852 -4.99 -67.42 7.30
N VAL A 853 -4.85 -67.37 5.98
CA VAL A 853 -4.64 -68.52 5.10
C VAL A 853 -3.39 -68.25 4.27
N TYR A 854 -2.55 -69.25 4.07
CA TYR A 854 -1.35 -69.13 3.25
C TYR A 854 -1.57 -69.92 1.95
N GLU A 855 -1.64 -69.21 0.83
CA GLU A 855 -1.76 -69.80 -0.50
C GLU A 855 -0.36 -70.11 -1.04
N LEU A 856 -0.10 -71.38 -1.33
CA LEU A 856 1.14 -71.88 -1.91
C LEU A 856 1.18 -71.65 -3.43
N GLU A 857 2.35 -71.80 -4.05
CA GLU A 857 2.52 -71.62 -5.50
C GLU A 857 1.65 -72.57 -6.35
N ASP A 858 1.27 -73.73 -5.80
CA ASP A 858 0.38 -74.69 -6.45
C ASP A 858 -1.12 -74.36 -6.29
N GLY A 859 -1.43 -73.23 -5.64
CA GLY A 859 -2.80 -72.77 -5.35
C GLY A 859 -3.46 -73.47 -4.16
N SER A 860 -2.75 -74.40 -3.48
CA SER A 860 -3.26 -75.00 -2.26
C SER A 860 -3.17 -74.02 -1.09
N CYS A 861 -4.13 -74.11 -0.17
CA CYS A 861 -4.27 -73.20 0.95
C CYS A 861 -4.06 -73.93 2.27
N VAL A 862 -3.20 -73.39 3.13
CA VAL A 862 -2.88 -73.96 4.45
C VAL A 862 -3.11 -72.95 5.57
N THR A 863 -3.62 -73.44 6.70
CA THR A 863 -3.92 -72.61 7.89
C THR A 863 -3.04 -72.98 9.09
N GLU A 864 -2.55 -74.22 9.15
CA GLU A 864 -1.68 -74.70 10.22
C GLU A 864 -0.23 -74.71 9.73
N VAL A 865 0.60 -73.84 10.33
CA VAL A 865 1.99 -73.60 9.92
C VAL A 865 2.89 -73.66 11.16
N GLU A 866 4.04 -74.34 11.07
CA GLU A 866 5.00 -74.49 12.18
C GLU A 866 5.81 -73.21 12.43
N GLN A 867 6.25 -72.53 11.36
CA GLN A 867 7.01 -71.29 11.41
C GLN A 867 6.62 -70.36 10.26
N ILE A 868 6.40 -69.08 10.54
CA ILE A 868 6.03 -68.05 9.57
C ILE A 868 7.05 -66.91 9.64
N VAL A 869 7.70 -66.59 8.52
CA VAL A 869 8.67 -65.49 8.42
C VAL A 869 8.35 -64.66 7.17
N PRO A 870 8.22 -63.32 7.25
CA PRO A 870 8.04 -62.48 6.07
C PRO A 870 9.14 -62.71 5.02
N CYS A 871 8.77 -62.81 3.74
CA CYS A 871 9.75 -62.95 2.65
C CYS A 871 10.67 -61.72 2.55
N TYR A 872 10.11 -60.55 2.84
CA TYR A 872 10.79 -59.28 2.75
C TYR A 872 10.81 -58.61 4.11
N ILE A 873 12.01 -58.43 4.65
CA ILE A 873 12.28 -57.60 5.82
C ILE A 873 13.14 -56.44 5.33
N SER A 874 12.80 -55.23 5.72
CA SER A 874 13.45 -54.03 5.20
C SER A 874 13.64 -52.98 6.27
N SER A 875 14.72 -52.20 6.11
CA SER A 875 14.98 -51.06 6.97
C SER A 875 13.99 -49.92 6.71
N GLU A 876 13.78 -49.07 7.71
CA GLU A 876 12.97 -47.84 7.58
C GLU A 876 13.30 -46.97 6.36
N LYS A 877 14.55 -46.96 5.90
CA LYS A 877 15.05 -46.07 4.84
C LYS A 877 14.40 -46.32 3.48
N VAL A 878 13.88 -47.53 3.25
CA VAL A 878 13.20 -47.86 2.00
C VAL A 878 11.68 -47.63 2.09
N ILE A 879 11.15 -47.30 3.26
CA ILE A 879 9.72 -47.00 3.44
C ILE A 879 9.48 -45.52 3.09
N GLU A 880 8.35 -45.23 2.46
CA GLU A 880 7.95 -43.86 2.17
C GLU A 880 7.90 -43.05 3.47
N PRO A 881 8.61 -41.91 3.56
CA PRO A 881 8.60 -41.05 4.73
C PRO A 881 7.18 -40.61 5.13
N ILE A 882 7.05 -40.11 6.37
CA ILE A 882 5.77 -39.57 6.84
C ILE A 882 5.23 -38.55 5.84
N SER A 883 4.01 -38.78 5.33
CA SER A 883 3.51 -38.03 4.17
C SER A 883 3.28 -36.55 4.48
N MET A 884 2.88 -36.22 5.71
CA MET A 884 2.62 -34.84 6.12
C MET A 884 2.75 -34.63 7.64
N ILE A 885 3.24 -33.46 8.05
CA ILE A 885 3.12 -32.98 9.42
C ILE A 885 2.16 -31.80 9.46
N PHE A 886 1.18 -31.86 10.35
CA PHE A 886 0.32 -30.74 10.67
C PHE A 886 0.82 -30.04 11.92
N THR A 887 0.95 -28.72 11.88
CA THR A 887 1.37 -27.95 13.05
C THR A 887 0.31 -26.93 13.42
N PHE A 888 -0.10 -26.89 14.68
CA PHE A 888 -1.02 -25.88 15.19
C PHE A 888 -0.30 -24.95 16.16
N LEU A 889 -0.12 -23.69 15.75
CA LEU A 889 0.53 -22.64 16.53
C LEU A 889 -0.49 -21.79 17.31
N ARG A 890 -0.06 -21.38 18.51
CA ARG A 890 -0.85 -20.55 19.43
C ARG A 890 -0.86 -19.06 19.07
N ASP A 891 0.30 -18.50 18.70
CA ASP A 891 0.51 -17.06 18.56
C ASP A 891 0.95 -16.67 17.13
N GLU A 892 0.76 -15.38 16.79
CA GLU A 892 1.16 -14.77 15.52
C GLU A 892 2.68 -14.54 15.39
N ASP A 893 3.50 -15.09 16.30
CA ASP A 893 4.94 -14.91 16.25
C ASP A 893 5.51 -15.52 14.97
N LYS A 894 5.91 -14.64 14.05
CA LYS A 894 6.54 -14.96 12.77
C LYS A 894 7.78 -15.83 12.96
N SER A 895 8.48 -15.72 14.08
CA SER A 895 9.66 -16.54 14.40
C SER A 895 9.32 -18.04 14.42
N ASN A 896 8.25 -18.42 15.11
CA ASN A 896 7.84 -19.83 15.23
C ASN A 896 7.37 -20.41 13.89
N TYR A 897 6.61 -19.63 13.11
CA TYR A 897 6.23 -20.05 11.75
C TYR A 897 7.45 -20.29 10.84
N LEU A 898 8.44 -19.40 10.88
CA LEU A 898 9.67 -19.54 10.12
C LEU A 898 10.48 -20.78 10.54
N GLN A 899 10.55 -21.06 11.84
CA GLN A 899 11.24 -22.25 12.35
C GLN A 899 10.52 -23.54 11.96
N VAL A 900 9.19 -23.59 12.05
CA VAL A 900 8.40 -24.74 11.56
C VAL A 900 8.67 -24.98 10.07
N LYS A 901 8.71 -23.92 9.25
CA LYS A 901 9.04 -24.04 7.82
C LYS A 901 10.47 -24.51 7.59
N LYS A 902 11.44 -23.99 8.36
CA LYS A 902 12.83 -24.43 8.30
C LYS A 902 12.95 -25.92 8.64
N MET A 903 12.34 -26.38 9.74
CA MET A 903 12.40 -27.78 10.15
C MET A 903 11.74 -28.71 9.13
N ALA A 904 10.56 -28.35 8.64
CA ALA A 904 9.86 -29.13 7.63
C ALA A 904 10.66 -29.29 6.33
N HIS A 905 11.11 -28.18 5.73
CA HIS A 905 11.72 -28.19 4.40
C HIS A 905 13.21 -28.50 4.38
N VAL A 906 13.96 -28.09 5.40
CA VAL A 906 15.43 -28.15 5.40
C VAL A 906 15.95 -29.30 6.25
N THR A 907 15.40 -29.49 7.46
CA THR A 907 15.96 -30.46 8.42
C THR A 907 15.36 -31.84 8.24
N CYS A 908 14.03 -31.95 8.28
CA CYS A 908 13.33 -33.24 8.28
C CYS A 908 12.94 -33.71 6.87
N GLY A 909 12.85 -32.81 5.90
CA GLY A 909 12.42 -33.13 4.53
C GLY A 909 10.98 -33.61 4.43
N VAL A 910 10.11 -33.20 5.36
CA VAL A 910 8.71 -33.64 5.44
C VAL A 910 7.77 -32.46 5.10
N PRO A 911 6.80 -32.63 4.18
CA PRO A 911 5.81 -31.60 3.91
C PRO A 911 5.05 -31.18 5.18
N ASN A 912 4.89 -29.87 5.37
CA ASN A 912 4.20 -29.33 6.54
C ASN A 912 3.08 -28.34 6.19
N GLN A 913 1.93 -28.53 6.84
CA GLN A 913 0.84 -27.57 6.88
C GLN A 913 0.73 -26.96 8.28
N CYS A 914 1.03 -25.66 8.37
CA CYS A 914 1.04 -24.92 9.62
C CYS A 914 -0.21 -24.03 9.71
N VAL A 915 -0.95 -24.16 10.80
CA VAL A 915 -2.14 -23.38 11.11
C VAL A 915 -1.82 -22.48 12.30
N VAL A 916 -2.18 -21.21 12.20
CA VAL A 916 -2.03 -20.24 13.29
C VAL A 916 -3.42 -19.90 13.79
N LYS A 917 -3.65 -20.03 15.10
CA LYS A 917 -4.91 -19.61 15.70
C LYS A 917 -4.98 -18.09 15.70
N PHE A 918 -5.73 -17.51 14.77
CA PHE A 918 -6.08 -16.10 14.86
C PHE A 918 -6.93 -15.87 16.12
N PRO A 919 -6.61 -14.89 16.99
CA PRO A 919 -7.53 -14.49 18.04
C PRO A 919 -8.86 -14.12 17.38
N LYS A 920 -9.96 -14.65 17.94
CA LYS A 920 -11.34 -14.53 17.47
C LYS A 920 -11.55 -13.26 16.65
N PHE A 921 -11.66 -13.41 15.33
CA PHE A 921 -12.48 -12.49 14.56
C PHE A 921 -13.86 -12.52 15.21
N GLU A 922 -14.24 -11.45 15.90
CA GLU A 922 -15.64 -11.22 16.21
C GLU A 922 -16.41 -11.31 14.90
N HIS A 923 -17.39 -12.20 14.88
CA HIS A 923 -18.26 -12.51 13.76
C HIS A 923 -18.65 -11.27 12.94
N ARG A 924 -18.24 -11.24 11.67
CA ARG A 924 -19.07 -10.70 10.59
C ARG A 924 -19.12 -11.75 9.48
N PRO A 925 -20.18 -12.56 9.42
CA PRO A 925 -20.33 -13.58 8.39
C PRO A 925 -20.92 -12.91 7.15
N ASP A 926 -20.08 -12.23 6.36
CA ASP A 926 -20.42 -11.74 5.00
C ASP A 926 -19.11 -11.49 4.21
N GLN A 927 -18.19 -12.47 4.23
CA GLN A 927 -17.09 -12.57 3.25
C GLN A 927 -17.22 -13.87 2.48
#